data_AF-A0A821TTG1-F1
#
_entry.id   AF-A0A821TTG1-F1
#
_cell.length_a   1.000
_cell.length_b   1.000
_cell.length_c   1.000
_cell.angle_alpha   90.00
_cell.angle_beta   90.00
_cell.angle_gamma   90.00
#
_symmetry.space_group_name_H-M   'P 1'
#
loop_
_entity.id
_entity.type
_entity.pdbx_description
1 polymer ?
#
loop_
_entity_poly.entity_id
_entity_poly.type
_entity_poly.pdbx_seq_one_letter_code
_entity_poly.pdbx_strand_id
1 'polypeptide(L)'
;MIAARNVRNNIKERVLKEAIPVSIIYEQEVSDSSINPTTIAILPTCQELAPTATKIRAKILPLLPKSCLFDIPDEFKVTLDGKRFLLMDETITRRERILLFSSDQQLDMLFSSSIIYMDGTFSKSPPHFKQIYIIRAVLFDICLPCVFCLLTNKKSVTYRHIFTELKEMARERQKGFAPQLVMSDFETGVLPVIKSEFPSAQHHACFFHFTQAIFRQIQHTGHQRDYLLNDDFRNLCRKLMALALMPRELITVGFKEVQAAADQLDGIEMDNILTYFENNWIDDTDLWNVMTFTIEMYFLFVLFLLPIRIHGIPVSTILDTDIGTAYDDQVALTYMLSRQDLFDLKLIICSTSNTTARAQIVAKTLSIFKRFDIPIAIGRYINDSNHVYEYRWAEDYSLEKFNNDGGVILLDGEQALFNEMKKASAENIYHYIQIGPATSLGHVLQKQPSLSLYIRVFAMAGSLYNGYENSSTPSKEYNVEYDIQSAQTMFSSDWIHFSLAPLDCTNFMQFYGLLWQKFLSYRNTSRIVDMIIESYTIWYNDGGKKISSTLPYTPQWGTPEMHDVLAVYLSGIYPSMSPTISKLLPLFVTNDGYTRENQTISKQINSCLKYEKSDPYVATTQIGYDVLGSIAQKDLRTKDGCHRFSVCAQSLVVLSIIMSLYAYYYQ
;
A
#
# COMPACT_ATOMS: atom_id res chain seq x y z
N MET A 1 13.32 -34.01 -19.25
CA MET A 1 12.41 -33.66 -20.38
C MET A 1 11.16 -34.53 -20.45
N ILE A 2 11.24 -35.87 -20.48
CA ILE A 2 10.05 -36.76 -20.56
C ILE A 2 9.13 -36.60 -19.33
N ALA A 3 9.70 -36.60 -18.12
CA ALA A 3 8.94 -36.41 -16.88
C ALA A 3 8.19 -35.06 -16.83
N ALA A 4 8.84 -33.95 -17.23
CA ALA A 4 8.21 -32.63 -17.30
C ALA A 4 7.08 -32.58 -18.32
N ARG A 5 7.21 -33.31 -19.44
CA ARG A 5 6.14 -33.45 -20.43
C ARG A 5 4.93 -34.20 -19.85
N ASN A 6 5.16 -35.21 -19.02
CA ASN A 6 4.08 -35.97 -18.37
C ASN A 6 3.33 -35.11 -17.34
N VAL A 7 4.04 -34.40 -16.47
CA VAL A 7 3.42 -33.46 -15.50
C VAL A 7 2.61 -32.39 -16.23
N ARG A 8 3.16 -31.82 -17.32
CA ARG A 8 2.42 -30.87 -18.17
C ARG A 8 1.15 -31.50 -18.76
N ASN A 9 1.18 -32.75 -19.17
CA ASN A 9 0.01 -33.43 -19.70
C ASN A 9 -1.03 -33.72 -18.61
N ASN A 10 -0.60 -34.10 -17.40
CA ASN A 10 -1.50 -34.27 -16.25
C ASN A 10 -2.21 -32.97 -15.89
N ILE A 11 -1.48 -31.86 -15.80
CA ILE A 11 -2.07 -30.53 -15.58
C ILE A 11 -3.14 -30.25 -16.64
N LYS A 12 -2.85 -30.53 -17.92
CA LYS A 12 -3.82 -30.33 -19.01
C LYS A 12 -5.06 -31.22 -18.88
N GLU A 13 -4.89 -32.48 -18.49
CA GLU A 13 -6.01 -33.39 -18.25
C GLU A 13 -6.86 -32.97 -17.04
N ARG A 14 -6.24 -32.52 -15.97
CA ARG A 14 -6.95 -32.01 -14.79
C ARG A 14 -7.67 -30.70 -15.08
N VAL A 15 -7.06 -29.81 -15.87
CA VAL A 15 -7.73 -28.59 -16.38
C VAL A 15 -8.99 -28.93 -17.19
N LEU A 16 -9.04 -30.09 -17.85
CA LEU A 16 -10.23 -30.60 -18.57
C LEU A 16 -11.30 -31.24 -17.66
N LYS A 17 -10.97 -31.61 -16.43
CA LYS A 17 -11.85 -32.38 -15.54
C LYS A 17 -12.30 -31.59 -14.31
N GLU A 18 -11.50 -30.62 -13.88
CA GLU A 18 -11.67 -29.93 -12.59
C GLU A 18 -11.96 -28.45 -12.78
N ALA A 19 -12.98 -27.96 -12.06
CA ALA A 19 -13.43 -26.57 -12.07
C ALA A 19 -12.67 -25.65 -11.08
N ILE A 20 -11.46 -26.02 -10.68
CA ILE A 20 -10.62 -25.24 -9.75
C ILE A 20 -9.58 -24.37 -10.49
N PRO A 21 -9.05 -23.28 -9.87
CA PRO A 21 -8.02 -22.45 -10.48
C PRO A 21 -6.80 -23.25 -10.96
N VAL A 22 -6.27 -22.88 -12.13
CA VAL A 22 -5.06 -23.53 -12.71
C VAL A 22 -3.87 -23.44 -11.77
N SER A 23 -3.78 -22.39 -10.95
CA SER A 23 -2.76 -22.25 -9.92
C SER A 23 -2.81 -23.36 -8.89
N ILE A 24 -4.00 -23.78 -8.46
CA ILE A 24 -4.18 -24.88 -7.51
C ILE A 24 -3.80 -26.22 -8.15
N ILE A 25 -4.26 -26.48 -9.38
CA ILE A 25 -3.89 -27.71 -10.12
C ILE A 25 -2.37 -27.77 -10.30
N TYR A 26 -1.76 -26.66 -10.71
CA TYR A 26 -0.33 -26.55 -10.90
C TYR A 26 0.44 -26.80 -9.59
N GLU A 27 0.03 -26.16 -8.50
CA GLU A 27 0.67 -26.32 -7.19
C GLU A 27 0.56 -27.75 -6.67
N GLN A 28 -0.60 -28.40 -6.81
CA GLN A 28 -0.78 -29.80 -6.42
C GLN A 28 0.05 -30.76 -7.27
N GLU A 29 0.13 -30.55 -8.58
CA GLU A 29 0.96 -31.36 -9.48
C GLU A 29 2.45 -31.12 -9.27
N VAL A 30 2.87 -29.94 -8.82
CA VAL A 30 4.30 -29.65 -8.56
C VAL A 30 4.73 -30.04 -7.14
N SER A 31 3.80 -30.09 -6.20
CA SER A 31 4.04 -30.47 -4.80
C SER A 31 4.00 -31.98 -4.56
N ASP A 32 3.75 -32.79 -5.60
CA ASP A 32 3.81 -34.24 -5.48
C ASP A 32 5.26 -34.70 -5.22
N SER A 33 5.47 -35.29 -4.03
CA SER A 33 6.77 -35.81 -3.57
C SER A 33 7.43 -36.83 -4.50
N SER A 34 6.69 -37.43 -5.42
CA SER A 34 7.20 -38.37 -6.43
C SER A 34 7.92 -37.68 -7.61
N ILE A 35 7.80 -36.36 -7.74
CA ILE A 35 8.40 -35.59 -8.84
C ILE A 35 9.78 -35.06 -8.44
N ASN A 36 10.78 -35.39 -9.25
CA ASN A 36 12.17 -34.98 -9.01
C ASN A 36 12.33 -33.44 -9.13
N PRO A 37 13.06 -32.76 -8.21
CA PRO A 37 13.35 -31.32 -8.26
C PRO A 37 13.90 -30.82 -9.60
N THR A 38 14.72 -31.62 -10.29
CA THR A 38 15.24 -31.27 -11.63
C THR A 38 14.18 -31.26 -12.72
N THR A 39 13.06 -31.98 -12.52
CA THR A 39 11.88 -31.94 -13.40
C THR A 39 11.06 -30.68 -13.15
N ILE A 40 10.97 -30.24 -11.89
CA ILE A 40 10.29 -29.00 -11.49
C ILE A 40 11.01 -27.79 -12.07
N ALA A 41 12.35 -27.76 -12.04
CA ALA A 41 13.16 -26.66 -12.55
C ALA A 41 13.01 -26.41 -14.07
N ILE A 42 12.55 -27.39 -14.84
CA ILE A 42 12.34 -27.28 -16.30
C ILE A 42 10.86 -27.23 -16.70
N LEU A 43 9.93 -27.24 -15.73
CA LEU A 43 8.51 -27.06 -16.00
C LEU A 43 8.22 -25.57 -16.27
N PRO A 44 7.40 -25.26 -17.29
CA PRO A 44 6.91 -23.89 -17.47
C PRO A 44 6.08 -23.48 -16.25
N THR A 45 6.22 -22.23 -15.83
CA THR A 45 5.51 -21.69 -14.67
C THR A 45 3.99 -21.76 -14.85
N CYS A 46 3.23 -21.66 -13.75
CA CYS A 46 1.77 -21.57 -13.83
C CYS A 46 1.31 -20.42 -14.75
N GLN A 47 2.03 -19.30 -14.79
CA GLN A 47 1.72 -18.16 -15.66
C GLN A 47 1.96 -18.48 -17.14
N GLU A 48 3.05 -19.16 -17.47
CA GLU A 48 3.34 -19.61 -18.83
C GLU A 48 2.36 -20.69 -19.31
N LEU A 49 1.84 -21.50 -18.39
CA LEU A 49 0.80 -22.47 -18.66
C LEU A 49 -0.61 -21.87 -18.70
N ALA A 50 -0.86 -20.73 -18.05
CA ALA A 50 -2.20 -20.15 -17.93
C ALA A 50 -2.88 -19.91 -19.29
N PRO A 51 -2.25 -19.33 -20.34
CA PRO A 51 -2.87 -19.20 -21.65
C PRO A 51 -3.24 -20.54 -22.29
N THR A 52 -2.41 -21.57 -22.07
CA THR A 52 -2.66 -22.93 -22.60
C THR A 52 -3.80 -23.60 -21.84
N ALA A 53 -3.80 -23.49 -20.51
CA ALA A 53 -4.87 -24.00 -19.65
C ALA A 53 -6.21 -23.33 -19.96
N THR A 54 -6.23 -22.01 -20.16
CA THR A 54 -7.42 -21.27 -20.60
C THR A 54 -7.94 -21.80 -21.93
N LYS A 55 -7.07 -22.00 -22.94
CA LYS A 55 -7.46 -22.58 -24.24
C LYS A 55 -7.99 -24.02 -24.14
N ILE A 56 -7.46 -24.81 -23.21
CA ILE A 56 -7.88 -26.19 -22.99
C ILE A 56 -9.23 -26.23 -22.28
N ARG A 57 -9.38 -25.43 -21.22
CA ARG A 57 -10.61 -25.29 -20.47
C ARG A 57 -11.74 -24.74 -21.36
N ALA A 58 -11.45 -23.83 -22.28
CA ALA A 58 -12.42 -23.35 -23.26
C ALA A 58 -13.08 -24.46 -24.12
N LYS A 59 -12.46 -25.65 -24.24
CA LYS A 59 -13.04 -26.78 -25.01
C LYS A 59 -14.17 -27.52 -24.30
N ILE A 60 -14.32 -27.34 -22.99
CA ILE A 60 -15.32 -28.04 -22.15
C ILE A 60 -16.40 -27.08 -21.61
N LEU A 61 -16.28 -25.77 -21.87
CA LEU A 61 -17.29 -24.79 -21.46
C LEU A 61 -18.46 -24.80 -22.48
N PRO A 62 -19.73 -24.85 -22.04
CA PRO A 62 -20.91 -24.71 -22.90
C PRO A 62 -21.16 -23.27 -23.35
N LEU A 63 -21.99 -23.12 -24.39
CA LEU A 63 -22.20 -21.90 -25.19
C LEU A 63 -22.80 -20.70 -24.44
N LEU A 64 -22.42 -19.49 -24.89
CA LEU A 64 -23.00 -18.15 -24.63
C LEU A 64 -24.53 -18.20 -24.40
N PRO A 65 -25.07 -17.66 -23.29
CA PRO A 65 -26.47 -17.72 -22.99
C PRO A 65 -27.11 -16.59 -23.80
N LYS A 66 -28.18 -16.93 -24.50
CA LYS A 66 -28.86 -15.92 -25.34
C LYS A 66 -29.66 -14.90 -24.51
N SER A 67 -29.74 -15.09 -23.19
CA SER A 67 -30.46 -14.23 -22.27
C SER A 67 -29.92 -14.36 -20.83
N CYS A 68 -30.44 -13.57 -19.89
CA CYS A 68 -30.18 -13.74 -18.46
C CYS A 68 -30.75 -15.05 -17.87
N LEU A 69 -31.58 -15.78 -18.61
CA LEU A 69 -32.15 -17.07 -18.21
C LEU A 69 -31.23 -18.20 -18.66
N PHE A 70 -30.45 -18.71 -17.71
CA PHE A 70 -29.57 -19.85 -17.92
C PHE A 70 -29.35 -20.62 -16.63
N ASP A 71 -29.14 -21.92 -16.75
CA ASP A 71 -28.88 -22.76 -15.58
C ASP A 71 -27.44 -22.56 -15.09
N ILE A 72 -27.30 -22.32 -13.79
CA ILE A 72 -25.99 -22.21 -13.13
C ILE A 72 -25.58 -23.63 -12.73
N PRO A 73 -24.42 -24.15 -13.21
CA PRO A 73 -23.90 -25.44 -12.76
C PRO A 73 -23.64 -25.46 -11.24
N ASP A 74 -23.86 -26.61 -10.60
CA ASP A 74 -23.80 -26.73 -9.13
C ASP A 74 -22.42 -26.39 -8.54
N GLU A 75 -21.35 -26.65 -9.28
CA GLU A 75 -19.97 -26.29 -8.92
C GLU A 75 -19.76 -24.77 -8.74
N PHE A 76 -20.57 -23.93 -9.38
CA PHE A 76 -20.51 -22.46 -9.22
C PHE A 76 -21.44 -21.93 -8.13
N LYS A 77 -22.27 -22.80 -7.53
CA LYS A 77 -23.17 -22.44 -6.42
C LYS A 77 -22.48 -22.57 -5.06
N VAL A 78 -21.27 -23.13 -5.03
CA VAL A 78 -20.50 -23.39 -3.81
C VAL A 78 -19.12 -22.74 -3.86
N THR A 79 -18.52 -22.56 -2.69
CA THR A 79 -17.12 -22.14 -2.51
C THR A 79 -16.16 -23.29 -2.84
N LEU A 80 -14.86 -23.00 -2.88
CA LEU A 80 -13.82 -24.02 -3.14
C LEU A 80 -13.78 -25.13 -2.08
N ASP A 81 -14.21 -24.85 -0.84
CA ASP A 81 -14.37 -25.82 0.23
C ASP A 81 -15.78 -26.45 0.27
N GLY A 82 -16.58 -26.28 -0.79
CA GLY A 82 -17.88 -26.94 -0.97
C GLY A 82 -19.03 -26.34 -0.15
N LYS A 83 -18.85 -25.17 0.47
CA LYS A 83 -19.91 -24.49 1.21
C LYS A 83 -20.81 -23.70 0.27
N ARG A 84 -22.07 -23.52 0.65
CA ARG A 84 -23.03 -22.73 -0.13
C ARG A 84 -22.49 -21.31 -0.36
N PHE A 85 -22.64 -20.83 -1.59
CA PHE A 85 -22.19 -19.50 -2.00
C PHE A 85 -23.25 -18.73 -2.80
N LEU A 86 -23.98 -19.38 -3.70
CA LEU A 86 -25.18 -18.80 -4.31
C LEU A 86 -26.33 -18.85 -3.30
N LEU A 87 -26.78 -17.69 -2.85
CA LEU A 87 -27.83 -17.56 -1.84
C LEU A 87 -29.20 -17.29 -2.46
N MET A 88 -29.23 -16.59 -3.58
CA MET A 88 -30.46 -16.23 -4.26
C MET A 88 -30.27 -16.33 -5.77
N ASP A 89 -31.23 -16.95 -6.45
CA ASP A 89 -31.35 -17.02 -7.89
C ASP A 89 -32.82 -16.85 -8.28
N GLU A 90 -33.20 -15.61 -8.53
CA GLU A 90 -34.60 -15.26 -8.75
C GLU A 90 -34.84 -14.65 -10.12
N THR A 91 -35.76 -15.25 -10.87
CA THR A 91 -36.24 -14.72 -12.13
C THR A 91 -37.54 -13.94 -11.89
N ILE A 92 -37.46 -12.62 -11.97
CA ILE A 92 -38.60 -11.72 -11.79
C ILE A 92 -39.44 -11.68 -13.07
N THR A 93 -38.79 -11.56 -14.23
CA THR A 93 -39.43 -11.62 -15.54
C THR A 93 -38.51 -12.32 -16.54
N ARG A 94 -38.98 -12.54 -17.78
CA ARG A 94 -38.15 -13.12 -18.85
C ARG A 94 -36.87 -12.33 -19.17
N ARG A 95 -36.73 -11.10 -18.68
CA ARG A 95 -35.54 -10.24 -18.87
C ARG A 95 -34.95 -9.73 -17.57
N GLU A 96 -35.50 -10.14 -16.42
CA GLU A 96 -35.07 -9.66 -15.12
C GLU A 96 -34.76 -10.81 -14.19
N ARG A 97 -33.50 -10.88 -13.77
CA ARG A 97 -32.98 -11.91 -12.88
C ARG A 97 -32.04 -11.29 -11.86
N ILE A 98 -32.10 -11.77 -10.63
CA ILE A 98 -31.23 -11.34 -9.54
C ILE A 98 -30.48 -12.57 -9.06
N LEU A 99 -29.16 -12.50 -9.08
CA LEU A 99 -28.29 -13.51 -8.46
C LEU A 99 -27.54 -12.87 -7.30
N LEU A 100 -27.58 -13.49 -6.12
CA LEU A 100 -26.89 -13.02 -4.92
C LEU A 100 -25.94 -14.10 -4.42
N PHE A 101 -24.68 -13.71 -4.25
CA PHE A 101 -23.61 -14.58 -3.77
C PHE A 101 -22.99 -14.04 -2.49
N SER A 102 -22.86 -14.90 -1.49
CA SER A 102 -22.12 -14.65 -0.25
C SER A 102 -21.92 -15.96 0.50
N SER A 103 -20.84 -16.07 1.27
CA SER A 103 -20.67 -17.15 2.25
C SER A 103 -21.30 -16.78 3.60
N ASP A 104 -21.60 -17.77 4.43
CA ASP A 104 -22.14 -17.50 5.77
C ASP A 104 -21.20 -16.63 6.62
N GLN A 105 -19.87 -16.82 6.51
CA GLN A 105 -18.87 -15.96 7.17
C GLN A 105 -18.93 -14.51 6.67
N GLN A 106 -19.17 -14.30 5.37
CA GLN A 106 -19.29 -12.97 4.80
C GLN A 106 -20.57 -12.27 5.25
N LEU A 107 -21.69 -12.98 5.33
CA LEU A 107 -22.92 -12.47 5.91
C LEU A 107 -22.73 -12.11 7.38
N ASP A 108 -22.05 -12.97 8.15
CA ASP A 108 -21.75 -12.70 9.55
C ASP A 108 -20.94 -11.42 9.72
N MET A 109 -19.94 -11.21 8.86
CA MET A 109 -19.16 -9.97 8.81
C MET A 109 -20.04 -8.76 8.46
N LEU A 110 -20.92 -8.89 7.46
CA LEU A 110 -21.82 -7.82 7.04
C LEU A 110 -22.76 -7.38 8.16
N PHE A 111 -23.44 -8.34 8.80
CA PHE A 111 -24.44 -8.05 9.82
C PHE A 111 -23.83 -7.56 11.13
N SER A 112 -22.55 -7.85 11.37
CA SER A 112 -21.83 -7.35 12.56
C SER A 112 -21.22 -5.96 12.36
N SER A 113 -21.28 -5.40 11.15
CA SER A 113 -20.60 -4.16 10.78
C SER A 113 -21.45 -2.92 11.07
N SER A 114 -20.87 -1.96 11.78
CA SER A 114 -21.50 -0.64 11.98
C SER A 114 -21.47 0.24 10.73
N ILE A 115 -20.54 -0.01 9.82
CA ILE A 115 -20.35 0.79 8.60
C ILE A 115 -20.43 -0.14 7.39
N ILE A 116 -21.21 0.24 6.38
CA ILE A 116 -21.27 -0.49 5.12
C ILE A 116 -21.07 0.42 3.93
N TYR A 117 -20.35 -0.11 2.94
CA TYR A 117 -20.09 0.55 1.66
C TYR A 117 -20.74 -0.22 0.53
N MET A 118 -21.34 0.48 -0.42
CA MET A 118 -22.00 -0.15 -1.54
C MET A 118 -21.64 0.54 -2.85
N ASP A 119 -21.35 -0.25 -3.88
CA ASP A 119 -20.96 0.29 -5.18
C ASP A 119 -21.31 -0.66 -6.34
N GLY A 120 -21.70 -0.07 -7.47
CA GLY A 120 -22.00 -0.78 -8.72
C GLY A 120 -20.83 -0.74 -9.69
N THR A 121 -20.37 -1.91 -10.15
CA THR A 121 -19.31 -2.03 -11.18
C THR A 121 -19.89 -2.39 -12.55
N PHE A 122 -19.68 -1.50 -13.53
CA PHE A 122 -20.29 -1.58 -14.87
C PHE A 122 -19.41 -2.24 -15.93
N SER A 123 -18.12 -1.89 -15.97
CA SER A 123 -17.18 -2.35 -17.00
C SER A 123 -16.85 -3.85 -16.94
N LYS A 124 -17.29 -4.52 -15.87
CA LYS A 124 -17.07 -5.95 -15.60
C LYS A 124 -18.36 -6.77 -15.54
N SER A 125 -19.50 -6.15 -15.83
CA SER A 125 -20.79 -6.84 -15.79
C SER A 125 -20.92 -7.88 -16.91
N PRO A 126 -21.35 -9.11 -16.62
CA PRO A 126 -21.70 -10.10 -17.63
C PRO A 126 -22.76 -9.61 -18.59
N PRO A 127 -22.76 -10.11 -19.84
CA PRO A 127 -23.76 -9.68 -20.79
C PRO A 127 -25.13 -10.14 -20.32
N HIS A 128 -26.16 -9.38 -20.68
CA HIS A 128 -27.52 -9.44 -20.13
C HIS A 128 -27.68 -8.92 -18.70
N PHE A 129 -26.60 -8.72 -17.93
CA PHE A 129 -26.61 -8.00 -16.66
C PHE A 129 -26.10 -6.57 -16.86
N LYS A 130 -26.72 -5.60 -16.19
CA LYS A 130 -26.31 -4.20 -16.26
C LYS A 130 -25.18 -3.86 -15.31
N GLN A 131 -25.05 -4.57 -14.20
CA GLN A 131 -24.01 -4.33 -13.21
C GLN A 131 -23.76 -5.52 -12.30
N ILE A 132 -22.57 -5.51 -11.68
CA ILE A 132 -22.29 -6.23 -10.45
C ILE A 132 -22.36 -5.22 -9.31
N TYR A 133 -23.31 -5.39 -8.39
CA TYR A 133 -23.45 -4.57 -7.21
C TYR A 133 -22.80 -5.26 -6.02
N ILE A 134 -21.93 -4.57 -5.29
CA ILE A 134 -21.15 -5.15 -4.20
C ILE A 134 -21.46 -4.41 -2.90
N ILE A 135 -21.82 -5.16 -1.86
CA ILE A 135 -21.99 -4.64 -0.50
C ILE A 135 -20.80 -5.08 0.34
N ARG A 136 -20.18 -4.13 1.01
CA ARG A 136 -18.94 -4.29 1.77
C ARG A 136 -19.16 -3.88 3.21
N ALA A 137 -18.50 -4.58 4.11
CA ALA A 137 -18.46 -4.30 5.54
C ALA A 137 -17.13 -3.68 5.94
N VAL A 138 -17.13 -2.82 6.95
CA VAL A 138 -15.90 -2.33 7.58
C VAL A 138 -15.77 -2.97 8.95
N LEU A 139 -14.77 -3.83 9.10
CA LEU A 139 -14.46 -4.48 10.36
C LEU A 139 -13.00 -4.23 10.69
N PHE A 140 -12.74 -3.72 11.89
CA PHE A 140 -11.38 -3.41 12.37
C PHE A 140 -10.56 -2.61 11.35
N ASP A 141 -11.20 -1.58 10.77
CA ASP A 141 -10.62 -0.69 9.77
C ASP A 141 -10.37 -1.30 8.37
N ILE A 142 -10.83 -2.53 8.11
CA ILE A 142 -10.69 -3.21 6.82
C ILE A 142 -12.04 -3.26 6.10
N CYS A 143 -12.07 -2.79 4.85
CA CYS A 143 -13.24 -2.86 3.96
C CYS A 143 -13.26 -4.20 3.20
N LEU A 144 -14.16 -5.11 3.59
CA LEU A 144 -14.27 -6.46 3.03
C LEU A 144 -15.52 -6.59 2.16
N PRO A 145 -15.43 -7.16 0.95
CA PRO A 145 -16.61 -7.47 0.15
C PRO A 145 -17.34 -8.67 0.74
N CYS A 146 -18.61 -8.45 1.09
CA CYS A 146 -19.42 -9.46 1.75
C CYS A 146 -20.48 -10.04 0.83
N VAL A 147 -21.15 -9.21 0.03
CA VAL A 147 -22.24 -9.66 -0.85
C VAL A 147 -21.99 -9.17 -2.26
N PHE A 148 -22.24 -10.05 -3.23
CA PHE A 148 -22.12 -9.77 -4.65
C PHE A 148 -23.45 -10.05 -5.33
N CYS A 149 -23.98 -9.05 -6.04
CA CYS A 149 -25.25 -9.16 -6.73
C CYS A 149 -25.06 -8.93 -8.23
N LEU A 150 -25.51 -9.87 -9.07
CA LEU A 150 -25.62 -9.67 -10.52
C LEU A 150 -27.03 -9.18 -10.84
N LEU A 151 -27.12 -7.97 -11.38
CA LEU A 151 -28.40 -7.27 -11.59
C LEU A 151 -28.66 -6.95 -13.06
N THR A 152 -29.81 -7.36 -13.58
CA THR A 152 -30.27 -7.05 -14.95
C THR A 152 -30.80 -5.62 -15.10
N ASN A 153 -31.05 -4.91 -14.00
CA ASN A 153 -31.54 -3.53 -14.01
C ASN A 153 -30.94 -2.73 -12.82
N LYS A 154 -31.37 -1.47 -12.72
CA LYS A 154 -30.97 -0.51 -11.67
C LYS A 154 -32.18 0.08 -10.92
N LYS A 155 -33.28 -0.67 -10.88
CA LYS A 155 -34.56 -0.17 -10.36
C LYS A 155 -34.58 -0.25 -8.84
N SER A 156 -35.21 0.74 -8.20
CA SER A 156 -35.39 0.77 -6.75
C SER A 156 -36.08 -0.49 -6.20
N VAL A 157 -37.03 -1.06 -6.93
CA VAL A 157 -37.68 -2.31 -6.54
C VAL A 157 -36.72 -3.49 -6.45
N THR A 158 -35.70 -3.54 -7.31
CA THR A 158 -34.69 -4.61 -7.31
C THR A 158 -33.75 -4.47 -6.13
N TYR A 159 -33.29 -3.25 -5.83
CA TYR A 159 -32.48 -3.01 -4.63
C TYR A 159 -33.26 -3.29 -3.34
N ARG A 160 -34.53 -2.89 -3.29
CA ARG A 160 -35.40 -3.14 -2.13
C ARG A 160 -35.50 -4.62 -1.86
N HIS A 161 -35.71 -5.42 -2.91
CA HIS A 161 -35.75 -6.86 -2.81
C HIS A 161 -34.47 -7.45 -2.20
N ILE A 162 -33.30 -7.03 -2.69
CA ILE A 162 -32.00 -7.47 -2.14
C ILE A 162 -31.87 -7.17 -0.65
N PHE A 163 -32.23 -5.96 -0.21
CA PHE A 163 -32.11 -5.59 1.21
C PHE A 163 -33.12 -6.32 2.09
N THR A 164 -34.34 -6.56 1.60
CA THR A 164 -35.34 -7.39 2.30
C THR A 164 -34.76 -8.78 2.54
N GLU A 165 -34.23 -9.43 1.49
CA GLU A 165 -33.66 -10.78 1.60
C GLU A 165 -32.46 -10.82 2.55
N LEU A 166 -31.57 -9.82 2.52
CA LEU A 166 -30.45 -9.74 3.46
C LEU A 166 -30.89 -9.55 4.91
N LYS A 167 -31.96 -8.76 5.16
CA LYS A 167 -32.52 -8.61 6.50
C LYS A 167 -33.18 -9.88 7.00
N GLU A 168 -33.86 -10.60 6.13
CA GLU A 168 -34.42 -11.92 6.46
C GLU A 168 -33.31 -12.92 6.80
N MET A 169 -32.24 -12.96 6.00
CA MET A 169 -31.06 -13.78 6.30
C MET A 169 -30.38 -13.40 7.63
N ALA A 170 -30.36 -12.11 7.98
CA ALA A 170 -29.86 -11.66 9.29
C ALA A 170 -30.77 -12.15 10.42
N ARG A 171 -32.09 -12.03 10.26
CA ARG A 171 -33.10 -12.49 11.23
C ARG A 171 -33.02 -13.99 11.47
N GLU A 172 -32.89 -14.79 10.42
CA GLU A 172 -32.70 -16.25 10.51
C GLU A 172 -31.44 -16.62 11.31
N ARG A 173 -30.41 -15.78 11.25
CA ARG A 173 -29.15 -15.93 11.99
C ARG A 173 -29.19 -15.31 13.40
N GLN A 174 -30.35 -14.84 13.85
CA GLN A 174 -30.53 -14.14 15.13
C GLN A 174 -29.62 -12.91 15.25
N LYS A 175 -29.34 -12.26 14.13
CA LYS A 175 -28.57 -11.01 14.04
C LYS A 175 -29.47 -9.86 13.56
N GLY A 176 -29.08 -8.64 13.88
CA GLY A 176 -29.64 -7.45 13.26
C GLY A 176 -28.83 -7.07 12.02
N PHE A 177 -29.49 -6.54 10.99
CA PHE A 177 -28.80 -5.83 9.90
C PHE A 177 -29.15 -4.34 10.00
N ALA A 178 -28.44 -3.66 10.90
CA ALA A 178 -28.70 -2.27 11.28
C ALA A 178 -27.37 -1.49 11.32
N PRO A 179 -26.79 -1.16 10.15
CA PRO A 179 -25.61 -0.31 10.10
C PRO A 179 -25.91 1.06 10.71
N GLN A 180 -24.90 1.67 11.32
CA GLN A 180 -24.95 3.06 11.79
C GLN A 180 -24.64 4.04 10.66
N LEU A 181 -23.79 3.63 9.71
CA LEU A 181 -23.39 4.42 8.55
C LEU A 181 -23.52 3.59 7.28
N VAL A 182 -24.20 4.15 6.28
CA VAL A 182 -24.26 3.60 4.92
C VAL A 182 -23.69 4.61 3.95
N MET A 183 -22.68 4.20 3.18
CA MET A 183 -22.16 5.00 2.09
C MET A 183 -22.34 4.31 0.74
N SER A 184 -22.92 5.05 -0.21
CA SER A 184 -23.20 4.58 -1.58
C SER A 184 -22.75 5.59 -2.62
N ASP A 185 -22.93 5.26 -3.90
CA ASP A 185 -22.89 6.24 -4.98
C ASP A 185 -24.14 7.14 -4.96
N PHE A 186 -24.18 8.12 -5.87
CA PHE A 186 -25.33 8.99 -6.10
C PHE A 186 -26.38 8.34 -7.03
N GLU A 187 -26.43 7.01 -7.12
CA GLU A 187 -27.35 6.35 -8.03
C GLU A 187 -28.80 6.53 -7.54
N THR A 188 -29.60 7.20 -8.35
CA THR A 188 -31.01 7.54 -8.05
C THR A 188 -31.88 6.32 -7.81
N GLY A 189 -31.49 5.16 -8.35
CA GLY A 189 -32.18 3.89 -8.13
C GLY A 189 -32.03 3.34 -6.71
N VAL A 190 -30.87 3.49 -6.09
CA VAL A 190 -30.54 2.82 -4.82
C VAL A 190 -30.67 3.73 -3.61
N LEU A 191 -30.33 5.02 -3.75
CA LEU A 191 -30.28 5.95 -2.62
C LEU A 191 -31.63 6.08 -1.87
N PRO A 192 -32.80 6.24 -2.53
CA PRO A 192 -34.08 6.29 -1.82
C PRO A 192 -34.41 4.99 -1.10
N VAL A 193 -33.96 3.86 -1.66
CA VAL A 193 -34.17 2.53 -1.06
C VAL A 193 -33.35 2.41 0.21
N ILE A 194 -32.05 2.72 0.15
CA ILE A 194 -31.17 2.69 1.32
C ILE A 194 -31.74 3.56 2.45
N LYS A 195 -32.19 4.79 2.15
CA LYS A 195 -32.82 5.68 3.13
C LYS A 195 -34.07 5.07 3.77
N SER A 196 -34.88 4.35 2.98
CA SER A 196 -36.08 3.68 3.50
C SER A 196 -35.79 2.38 4.26
N GLU A 197 -34.75 1.63 3.86
CA GLU A 197 -34.40 0.34 4.46
C GLU A 197 -33.55 0.51 5.72
N PHE A 198 -32.73 1.55 5.82
CA PHE A 198 -31.89 1.83 6.98
C PHE A 198 -32.14 3.24 7.51
N PRO A 199 -33.38 3.58 7.94
CA PRO A 199 -33.76 4.96 8.27
C PRO A 199 -33.04 5.53 9.48
N SER A 200 -32.50 4.66 10.35
CA SER A 200 -31.72 5.05 11.52
C SER A 200 -30.23 5.22 11.23
N ALA A 201 -29.77 4.86 10.03
CA ALA A 201 -28.38 5.02 9.63
C ALA A 201 -28.13 6.45 9.13
N GLN A 202 -26.90 6.92 9.30
CA GLN A 202 -26.41 8.06 8.54
C GLN A 202 -26.17 7.64 7.09
N HIS A 203 -26.52 8.51 6.15
CA HIS A 203 -26.43 8.24 4.72
C HIS A 203 -25.52 9.24 4.05
N HIS A 204 -24.43 8.74 3.48
CA HIS A 204 -23.47 9.55 2.77
C HIS A 204 -23.24 9.01 1.38
N ALA A 205 -22.96 9.91 0.46
CA ALA A 205 -22.51 9.57 -0.86
C ALA A 205 -20.99 9.64 -0.92
N CYS A 206 -20.41 8.80 -1.76
CA CYS A 206 -18.96 8.70 -1.90
C CYS A 206 -18.34 10.00 -2.43
N PHE A 207 -17.36 10.55 -1.73
CA PHE A 207 -16.62 11.75 -2.14
C PHE A 207 -15.96 11.60 -3.52
N PHE A 208 -15.47 10.40 -3.86
CA PHE A 208 -14.95 10.16 -5.22
C PHE A 208 -16.01 10.40 -6.30
N HIS A 209 -17.23 9.95 -6.07
CA HIS A 209 -18.32 10.18 -7.02
C HIS A 209 -18.79 11.64 -7.04
N PHE A 210 -18.69 12.35 -5.91
CA PHE A 210 -18.94 13.78 -5.82
C PHE A 210 -17.92 14.58 -6.63
N THR A 211 -16.62 14.34 -6.42
CA THR A 211 -15.57 15.02 -7.19
C THR A 211 -15.63 14.65 -8.67
N GLN A 212 -15.96 13.39 -9.00
CA GLN A 212 -16.17 12.97 -10.38
C GLN A 212 -17.39 13.65 -11.02
N ALA A 213 -18.45 13.95 -10.27
CA ALA A 213 -19.60 14.68 -10.79
C ALA A 213 -19.20 16.13 -11.15
N ILE A 214 -18.45 16.80 -10.28
CA ILE A 214 -17.89 18.12 -10.56
C ILE A 214 -16.93 18.07 -11.75
N PHE A 215 -16.06 17.06 -11.83
CA PHE A 215 -15.14 16.92 -12.96
C PHE A 215 -15.87 16.65 -14.28
N ARG A 216 -16.92 15.82 -14.28
CA ARG A 216 -17.78 15.64 -15.47
C ARG A 216 -18.42 16.96 -15.88
N GLN A 217 -18.82 17.81 -14.94
CA GLN A 217 -19.34 19.13 -15.26
C GLN A 217 -18.27 20.00 -15.93
N ILE A 218 -17.04 20.03 -15.39
CA ILE A 218 -15.89 20.73 -16.00
C ILE A 218 -15.65 20.27 -17.45
N GLN A 219 -15.77 18.96 -17.71
CA GLN A 219 -15.67 18.41 -19.06
C GLN A 219 -16.85 18.83 -19.95
N HIS A 220 -18.08 18.79 -19.42
CA HIS A 220 -19.30 19.14 -20.14
C HIS A 220 -19.33 20.62 -20.56
N THR A 221 -18.76 21.51 -19.74
CA THR A 221 -18.61 22.94 -20.06
C THR A 221 -17.39 23.22 -20.96
N GLY A 222 -16.63 22.20 -21.38
CA GLY A 222 -15.49 22.36 -22.29
C GLY A 222 -14.16 22.73 -21.64
N HIS A 223 -14.09 22.83 -20.31
CA HIS A 223 -12.91 23.32 -19.57
C HIS A 223 -11.89 22.23 -19.19
N GLN A 224 -11.93 21.08 -19.88
CA GLN A 224 -10.95 20.00 -19.62
C GLN A 224 -9.51 20.48 -19.87
N ARG A 225 -9.29 21.27 -20.92
CA ARG A 225 -7.94 21.78 -21.26
C ARG A 225 -7.47 22.83 -20.26
N ASP A 226 -8.37 23.70 -19.83
CA ASP A 226 -8.09 24.74 -18.83
C ASP A 226 -7.72 24.11 -17.48
N TYR A 227 -8.44 23.07 -17.07
CA TYR A 227 -8.09 22.29 -15.86
C TYR A 227 -6.67 21.70 -15.91
N LEU A 228 -6.20 21.28 -17.10
CA LEU A 228 -4.87 20.69 -17.25
C LEU A 228 -3.76 21.73 -17.31
N LEU A 229 -4.00 22.89 -17.92
CA LEU A 229 -2.96 23.86 -18.29
C LEU A 229 -2.96 25.14 -17.45
N ASN A 230 -4.05 25.46 -16.74
CA ASN A 230 -4.16 26.65 -15.91
C ASN A 230 -4.24 26.26 -14.43
N ASP A 231 -3.20 26.64 -13.68
CA ASP A 231 -3.05 26.26 -12.27
C ASP A 231 -4.11 26.94 -11.38
N ASP A 232 -4.45 28.21 -11.66
CA ASP A 232 -5.42 28.98 -10.88
C ASP A 232 -6.85 28.42 -11.04
N PHE A 233 -7.27 28.16 -12.29
CA PHE A 233 -8.54 27.50 -12.59
C PHE A 233 -8.60 26.11 -11.95
N ARG A 234 -7.54 25.30 -12.10
CA ARG A 234 -7.47 23.97 -11.47
C ARG A 234 -7.57 24.07 -9.95
N ASN A 235 -6.93 25.05 -9.34
CA ASN A 235 -6.99 25.28 -7.90
C ASN A 235 -8.38 25.72 -7.46
N LEU A 236 -9.09 26.57 -8.22
CA LEU A 236 -10.48 26.94 -7.94
C LEU A 236 -11.42 25.74 -8.02
N CYS A 237 -11.31 24.91 -9.06
CA CYS A 237 -12.08 23.67 -9.16
C CYS A 237 -11.78 22.71 -7.98
N ARG A 238 -10.52 22.65 -7.51
CA ARG A 238 -10.15 21.85 -6.34
C ARG A 238 -10.69 22.43 -5.04
N LYS A 239 -10.72 23.75 -4.87
CA LYS A 239 -11.36 24.42 -3.72
C LYS A 239 -12.86 24.12 -3.70
N LEU A 240 -13.51 24.14 -4.86
CA LEU A 240 -14.92 23.76 -5.02
C LEU A 240 -15.17 22.31 -4.57
N MET A 241 -14.31 21.37 -4.97
CA MET A 241 -14.35 19.98 -4.49
C MET A 241 -14.03 19.87 -2.99
N ALA A 242 -13.14 20.70 -2.46
CA ALA A 242 -12.72 20.69 -1.05
C ALA A 242 -13.80 21.23 -0.09
N LEU A 243 -14.86 21.89 -0.60
CA LEU A 243 -15.99 22.32 0.23
C LEU A 243 -16.63 21.15 0.99
N ALA A 244 -16.55 19.93 0.45
CA ALA A 244 -17.05 18.74 1.13
C ALA A 244 -16.29 18.45 2.44
N LEU A 245 -15.07 18.99 2.59
CA LEU A 245 -14.19 18.81 3.74
C LEU A 245 -14.27 19.97 4.74
N MET A 246 -15.17 20.93 4.52
CA MET A 246 -15.39 22.04 5.46
C MET A 246 -16.47 21.70 6.48
N PRO A 247 -16.41 22.26 7.70
CA PRO A 247 -17.56 22.27 8.60
C PRO A 247 -18.81 22.78 7.88
N ARG A 248 -19.95 22.15 8.12
CA ARG A 248 -21.20 22.42 7.40
C ARG A 248 -21.57 23.89 7.39
N GLU A 249 -21.38 24.55 8.52
CA GLU A 249 -21.70 25.96 8.76
C GLU A 249 -20.84 26.90 7.90
N LEU A 250 -19.68 26.44 7.44
CA LEU A 250 -18.73 27.21 6.64
C LEU A 250 -18.84 26.94 5.14
N ILE A 251 -19.60 25.92 4.70
CA ILE A 251 -19.69 25.55 3.28
C ILE A 251 -20.20 26.72 2.43
N THR A 252 -21.29 27.36 2.84
CA THR A 252 -21.85 28.49 2.09
C THR A 252 -20.89 29.68 2.04
N VAL A 253 -20.13 29.92 3.11
CA VAL A 253 -19.09 30.97 3.14
C VAL A 253 -17.95 30.60 2.20
N GLY A 254 -17.44 29.36 2.30
CA GLY A 254 -16.38 28.86 1.42
C GLY A 254 -16.78 28.87 -0.06
N PHE A 255 -18.05 28.58 -0.37
CA PHE A 255 -18.55 28.66 -1.74
C PHE A 255 -18.55 30.11 -2.27
N LYS A 256 -18.96 31.09 -1.44
CA LYS A 256 -18.88 32.51 -1.79
C LYS A 256 -17.44 32.99 -2.03
N GLU A 257 -16.48 32.49 -1.26
CA GLU A 257 -15.05 32.76 -1.48
C GLU A 257 -14.57 32.18 -2.82
N VAL A 258 -15.05 30.99 -3.20
CA VAL A 258 -14.75 30.40 -4.52
C VAL A 258 -15.39 31.22 -5.64
N GLN A 259 -16.62 31.71 -5.47
CA GLN A 259 -17.28 32.60 -6.44
C GLN A 259 -16.49 33.90 -6.63
N ALA A 260 -16.14 34.58 -5.53
CA ALA A 260 -15.37 35.82 -5.58
C ALA A 260 -13.97 35.65 -6.22
N ALA A 261 -13.32 34.51 -5.98
CA ALA A 261 -12.04 34.19 -6.60
C ALA A 261 -12.18 33.78 -8.08
N ALA A 262 -13.33 33.22 -8.48
CA ALA A 262 -13.65 32.96 -9.88
C ALA A 262 -13.89 34.26 -10.67
N ASP A 263 -14.51 35.28 -10.07
CA ASP A 263 -14.69 36.60 -10.70
C ASP A 263 -13.35 37.29 -11.03
N GLN A 264 -12.27 36.92 -10.34
CA GLN A 264 -10.92 37.43 -10.56
C GLN A 264 -10.11 36.60 -11.57
N LEU A 265 -10.66 35.49 -12.06
CA LEU A 265 -9.98 34.60 -12.99
C LEU A 265 -10.01 35.19 -14.40
N ASP A 266 -8.84 35.56 -14.92
CA ASP A 266 -8.74 36.16 -16.25
C ASP A 266 -8.86 35.11 -17.37
N GLY A 267 -9.71 35.39 -18.36
CA GLY A 267 -9.82 34.62 -19.60
C GLY A 267 -10.50 33.25 -19.54
N ILE A 268 -11.09 32.84 -18.40
CA ILE A 268 -11.78 31.54 -18.25
C ILE A 268 -13.11 31.73 -17.48
N GLU A 269 -14.24 31.36 -18.11
CA GLU A 269 -15.58 31.45 -17.51
C GLU A 269 -15.86 30.26 -16.56
N MET A 270 -16.36 30.52 -15.35
CA MET A 270 -16.73 29.48 -14.38
C MET A 270 -18.23 29.40 -14.07
N ASP A 271 -19.05 30.33 -14.59
CA ASP A 271 -20.46 30.52 -14.20
C ASP A 271 -21.28 29.25 -14.33
N ASN A 272 -21.10 28.49 -15.42
CA ASN A 272 -21.83 27.25 -15.66
C ASN A 272 -21.42 26.11 -14.70
N ILE A 273 -20.19 26.12 -14.20
CA ILE A 273 -19.71 25.14 -13.19
C ILE A 273 -20.23 25.55 -11.81
N LEU A 274 -20.16 26.83 -11.46
CA LEU A 274 -20.61 27.36 -10.17
C LEU A 274 -22.14 27.25 -10.03
N THR A 275 -22.89 27.60 -11.07
CA THR A 275 -24.35 27.45 -11.11
C THR A 275 -24.77 25.99 -10.98
N TYR A 276 -24.07 25.07 -11.67
CA TYR A 276 -24.28 23.64 -11.47
C TYR A 276 -24.03 23.26 -10.02
N PHE A 277 -22.96 23.77 -9.42
CA PHE A 277 -22.61 23.40 -8.06
C PHE A 277 -23.68 23.88 -7.05
N GLU A 278 -24.07 25.14 -7.16
CA GLU A 278 -25.10 25.77 -6.33
C GLU A 278 -26.41 24.97 -6.38
N ASN A 279 -26.90 24.69 -7.59
CA ASN A 279 -28.19 24.02 -7.79
C ASN A 279 -28.22 22.54 -7.37
N ASN A 280 -27.06 21.87 -7.26
CA ASN A 280 -27.01 20.42 -7.02
C ASN A 280 -26.44 20.04 -5.66
N TRP A 281 -25.66 20.91 -5.01
CA TRP A 281 -24.90 20.54 -3.81
C TRP A 281 -25.18 21.46 -2.62
N ILE A 282 -25.44 22.76 -2.81
CA ILE A 282 -25.49 23.70 -1.67
C ILE A 282 -26.68 23.44 -0.72
N ASP A 283 -27.83 23.01 -1.25
CA ASP A 283 -29.06 22.86 -0.44
C ASP A 283 -29.07 21.60 0.43
N ASP A 284 -28.56 20.46 -0.06
CA ASP A 284 -28.51 19.18 0.68
C ASP A 284 -27.04 18.77 0.92
N THR A 285 -26.44 19.38 1.94
CA THR A 285 -25.04 19.15 2.34
C THR A 285 -24.82 17.83 3.08
N ASP A 286 -25.84 17.29 3.74
CA ASP A 286 -25.70 16.11 4.60
C ASP A 286 -25.28 14.86 3.82
N LEU A 287 -25.70 14.76 2.55
CA LEU A 287 -25.39 13.62 1.71
C LEU A 287 -23.92 13.59 1.25
N TRP A 288 -23.25 14.73 1.06
CA TRP A 288 -21.91 14.77 0.44
C TRP A 288 -20.85 15.45 1.31
N ASN A 289 -21.24 16.13 2.39
CA ASN A 289 -20.32 16.72 3.34
C ASN A 289 -19.69 15.63 4.21
N VAL A 290 -18.37 15.58 4.13
CA VAL A 290 -17.50 14.64 4.82
C VAL A 290 -17.35 15.01 6.30
N MET A 291 -17.48 16.27 6.67
CA MET A 291 -17.21 16.71 8.05
C MET A 291 -18.34 16.41 9.05
N THR A 292 -19.42 15.77 8.59
CA THR A 292 -20.48 15.25 9.47
C THR A 292 -20.08 13.97 10.23
N PHE A 293 -18.88 13.42 9.98
CA PHE A 293 -18.32 12.29 10.75
C PHE A 293 -17.93 12.68 12.18
N THR A 294 -18.04 11.75 13.13
CA THR A 294 -17.32 11.84 14.41
C THR A 294 -15.82 11.77 14.15
N ILE A 295 -15.01 12.42 15.00
CA ILE A 295 -13.54 12.56 14.84
C ILE A 295 -12.82 11.19 14.68
N GLU A 296 -13.39 10.10 15.20
CA GLU A 296 -12.87 8.73 15.04
C GLU A 296 -13.10 8.15 13.63
N MET A 297 -14.20 8.54 12.96
CA MET A 297 -14.53 8.18 11.59
C MET A 297 -13.77 9.00 10.54
N TYR A 298 -13.31 10.20 10.92
CA TYR A 298 -12.42 11.04 10.10
C TYR A 298 -11.10 10.34 9.76
N PHE A 299 -10.52 9.56 10.69
CA PHE A 299 -9.29 8.81 10.44
C PHE A 299 -9.48 7.70 9.39
N LEU A 300 -10.58 6.97 9.46
CA LEU A 300 -10.99 6.00 8.44
C LEU A 300 -11.26 6.66 7.09
N PHE A 301 -11.89 7.84 7.08
CA PHE A 301 -12.24 8.54 5.85
C PHE A 301 -11.02 9.18 5.15
N VAL A 302 -10.05 9.69 5.92
CA VAL A 302 -8.76 10.19 5.42
C VAL A 302 -7.87 9.06 4.89
N LEU A 303 -7.95 7.86 5.48
CA LEU A 303 -7.24 6.66 5.00
C LEU A 303 -7.73 6.15 3.64
N PHE A 304 -8.99 6.40 3.27
CA PHE A 304 -9.58 5.90 2.02
C PHE A 304 -9.74 6.95 0.90
N LEU A 305 -9.49 8.24 1.15
CA LEU A 305 -9.59 9.32 0.16
C LEU A 305 -8.29 9.89 -0.41
N LEU A 306 -7.13 9.37 0.00
CA LEU A 306 -5.89 9.68 -0.70
C LEU A 306 -5.63 8.63 -1.81
N PRO A 307 -6.19 8.83 -3.01
CA PRO A 307 -5.33 8.97 -4.17
C PRO A 307 -5.35 10.42 -4.68
N ILE A 308 -5.76 11.37 -3.84
CA ILE A 308 -5.16 12.70 -3.85
C ILE A 308 -4.43 12.90 -2.53
N ARG A 309 -3.39 12.09 -2.25
CA ARG A 309 -2.17 12.76 -1.75
C ARG A 309 -2.01 13.88 -2.76
N ILE A 310 -2.08 15.14 -2.33
CA ILE A 310 -1.39 16.18 -3.08
C ILE A 310 -0.01 15.54 -3.23
N HIS A 311 0.28 14.99 -4.41
CA HIS A 311 1.59 14.48 -4.69
C HIS A 311 2.38 15.78 -4.73
N GLY A 312 2.80 16.21 -3.54
CA GLY A 312 3.88 17.14 -3.42
C GLY A 312 4.99 16.59 -4.29
N ILE A 313 5.71 17.49 -4.92
CA ILE A 313 6.94 17.15 -5.60
C ILE A 313 7.71 16.20 -4.66
N PRO A 314 8.08 14.98 -5.12
CA PRO A 314 8.79 14.02 -4.28
C PRO A 314 9.97 14.70 -3.61
N VAL A 315 10.19 14.41 -2.32
CA VAL A 315 11.14 15.20 -1.52
C VAL A 315 12.55 14.76 -1.86
N SER A 316 13.44 15.73 -2.11
CA SER A 316 14.88 15.49 -2.27
C SER A 316 15.40 14.72 -1.07
N THR A 317 15.90 13.51 -1.29
CA THR A 317 16.23 12.57 -0.20
C THR A 317 17.66 12.06 -0.32
N ILE A 318 18.38 12.09 0.78
CA ILE A 318 19.67 11.40 0.97
C ILE A 318 19.42 10.19 1.87
N LEU A 319 19.86 9.02 1.45
CA LEU A 319 19.83 7.80 2.24
C LEU A 319 21.24 7.48 2.75
N ASP A 320 21.40 7.32 4.05
CA ASP A 320 22.63 6.89 4.73
C ASP A 320 22.41 5.53 5.39
N THR A 321 23.08 4.51 4.85
CA THR A 321 22.77 3.10 5.11
C THR A 321 24.02 2.26 5.29
N ASP A 322 23.98 1.32 6.23
CA ASP A 322 24.97 0.26 6.38
C ASP A 322 24.40 -1.09 5.86
N ILE A 323 23.79 -1.03 4.68
CA ILE A 323 23.15 -2.17 4.01
C ILE A 323 24.01 -3.44 4.01
N GLY A 324 23.36 -4.55 4.33
CA GLY A 324 23.92 -5.89 4.25
C GLY A 324 24.47 -6.45 5.55
N THR A 325 24.45 -5.68 6.65
CA THR A 325 24.68 -6.21 8.01
C THR A 325 23.40 -6.82 8.55
N ALA A 326 22.40 -6.00 8.85
CA ALA A 326 21.03 -6.47 9.02
C ALA A 326 20.32 -6.46 7.66
N TYR A 327 19.19 -7.17 7.53
CA TYR A 327 18.53 -7.33 6.24
C TYR A 327 17.52 -6.21 5.94
N ASP A 328 17.24 -5.37 6.93
CA ASP A 328 16.19 -4.36 6.91
C ASP A 328 16.52 -3.13 6.09
N ASP A 329 17.80 -2.75 5.96
CA ASP A 329 18.26 -1.75 5.00
C ASP A 329 17.81 -2.07 3.56
N GLN A 330 17.92 -3.34 3.15
CA GLN A 330 17.58 -3.78 1.80
C GLN A 330 16.07 -3.61 1.54
N VAL A 331 15.23 -3.90 2.54
CA VAL A 331 13.78 -3.69 2.46
C VAL A 331 13.47 -2.19 2.45
N ALA A 332 14.14 -1.40 3.29
CA ALA A 332 14.02 0.04 3.39
C ALA A 332 14.35 0.74 2.06
N LEU A 333 15.52 0.46 1.47
CA LEU A 333 15.93 0.99 0.16
C LEU A 333 14.94 0.58 -0.95
N THR A 334 14.51 -0.69 -0.96
CA THR A 334 13.59 -1.21 -1.97
C THR A 334 12.21 -0.55 -1.89
N TYR A 335 11.74 -0.25 -0.67
CA TYR A 335 10.52 0.52 -0.45
C TYR A 335 10.66 1.94 -1.01
N MET A 336 11.77 2.63 -0.75
CA MET A 336 12.04 3.97 -1.29
C MET A 336 12.04 4.00 -2.82
N LEU A 337 12.73 3.05 -3.44
CA LEU A 337 12.78 2.92 -4.91
C LEU A 337 11.41 2.58 -5.53
N SER A 338 10.54 1.94 -4.74
CA SER A 338 9.16 1.64 -5.12
C SER A 338 8.23 2.85 -4.99
N ARG A 339 8.56 3.80 -4.09
CA ARG A 339 7.79 5.01 -3.77
C ARG A 339 8.45 6.30 -4.28
N GLN A 340 8.75 6.34 -5.57
CA GLN A 340 9.26 7.54 -6.26
C GLN A 340 8.26 8.71 -6.25
N ASP A 341 6.99 8.45 -5.92
CA ASP A 341 5.99 9.46 -5.62
C ASP A 341 6.26 10.21 -4.30
N LEU A 342 7.09 9.64 -3.42
CA LEU A 342 7.47 10.23 -2.13
C LEU A 342 8.93 10.66 -2.09
N PHE A 343 9.81 9.82 -2.66
CA PHE A 343 11.26 9.95 -2.51
C PHE A 343 11.92 10.28 -3.84
N ASP A 344 12.48 11.48 -3.93
CA ASP A 344 13.43 11.85 -4.97
C ASP A 344 14.86 11.58 -4.44
N LEU A 345 15.31 10.33 -4.54
CA LEU A 345 16.64 9.92 -4.09
C LEU A 345 17.73 10.65 -4.87
N LYS A 346 18.48 11.52 -4.18
CA LYS A 346 19.58 12.32 -4.73
C LYS A 346 20.96 11.72 -4.49
N LEU A 347 21.11 10.95 -3.42
CA LEU A 347 22.36 10.30 -3.04
C LEU A 347 22.07 9.12 -2.11
N ILE A 348 22.77 8.00 -2.32
CA ILE A 348 22.85 6.90 -1.35
C ILE A 348 24.30 6.83 -0.86
N ILE A 349 24.54 7.07 0.42
CA ILE A 349 25.85 6.90 1.05
C ILE A 349 25.90 5.57 1.80
N CYS A 350 26.90 4.76 1.48
CA CYS A 350 27.14 3.47 2.12
C CYS A 350 28.13 3.66 3.27
N SER A 351 27.67 3.46 4.50
CA SER A 351 28.39 3.79 5.72
C SER A 351 28.94 2.55 6.42
N THR A 352 30.10 2.72 7.05
CA THR A 352 30.77 1.77 7.97
C THR A 352 31.16 0.42 7.40
N SER A 353 32.03 -0.30 8.12
CA SER A 353 32.58 -1.59 7.71
C SER A 353 33.08 -1.58 6.25
N ASN A 354 32.90 -2.66 5.49
CA ASN A 354 33.27 -2.73 4.06
C ASN A 354 32.30 -1.95 3.16
N THR A 355 32.45 -0.62 3.13
CA THR A 355 31.61 0.29 2.35
C THR A 355 31.62 0.02 0.85
N THR A 356 32.69 -0.57 0.29
CA THR A 356 32.74 -1.02 -1.11
C THR A 356 31.78 -2.19 -1.36
N ALA A 357 31.79 -3.19 -0.48
CA ALA A 357 30.87 -4.33 -0.55
C ALA A 357 29.41 -3.87 -0.42
N ARG A 358 29.13 -2.94 0.50
CA ARG A 358 27.80 -2.31 0.66
C ARG A 358 27.37 -1.57 -0.61
N ALA A 359 28.27 -0.78 -1.20
CA ALA A 359 28.02 -0.10 -2.46
C ALA A 359 27.72 -1.08 -3.62
N GLN A 360 28.31 -2.29 -3.63
CA GLN A 360 27.97 -3.32 -4.62
C GLN A 360 26.55 -3.86 -4.45
N ILE A 361 26.08 -4.03 -3.20
CA ILE A 361 24.69 -4.42 -2.91
C ILE A 361 23.72 -3.33 -3.42
N VAL A 362 24.01 -2.06 -3.12
CA VAL A 362 23.23 -0.92 -3.64
C VAL A 362 23.26 -0.89 -5.16
N ALA A 363 24.43 -1.02 -5.78
CA ALA A 363 24.58 -0.98 -7.24
C ALA A 363 23.79 -2.09 -7.92
N LYS A 364 23.85 -3.33 -7.41
CA LYS A 364 23.07 -4.45 -7.93
C LYS A 364 21.57 -4.19 -7.78
N THR A 365 21.14 -3.66 -6.63
CA THR A 365 19.74 -3.26 -6.39
C THR A 365 19.28 -2.18 -7.38
N LEU A 366 20.02 -1.08 -7.54
CA LEU A 366 19.69 0.01 -8.46
C LEU A 366 19.63 -0.47 -9.92
N SER A 367 20.50 -1.41 -10.31
CA SER A 367 20.50 -1.99 -11.66
C SER A 367 19.18 -2.72 -11.97
N ILE A 368 18.61 -3.41 -10.98
CA ILE A 368 17.32 -4.12 -11.11
C ILE A 368 16.18 -3.11 -11.29
N PHE A 369 16.24 -1.98 -10.58
CA PHE A 369 15.30 -0.88 -10.72
C PHE A 369 15.57 0.03 -11.93
N LYS A 370 16.69 -0.18 -12.65
CA LYS A 370 17.20 0.68 -13.73
C LYS A 370 17.36 2.14 -13.31
N ARG A 371 17.74 2.38 -12.05
CA ARG A 371 17.95 3.71 -11.46
C ARG A 371 19.43 4.07 -11.41
N PHE A 372 20.06 4.11 -12.59
CA PHE A 372 21.46 4.52 -12.75
C PHE A 372 21.67 6.02 -12.53
N ASP A 373 20.58 6.80 -12.52
CA ASP A 373 20.56 8.22 -12.23
C ASP A 373 20.84 8.56 -10.76
N ILE A 374 20.74 7.59 -9.84
CA ILE A 374 21.02 7.79 -8.41
C ILE A 374 22.51 7.54 -8.13
N PRO A 375 23.28 8.56 -7.70
CA PRO A 375 24.68 8.37 -7.33
C PRO A 375 24.84 7.54 -6.04
N ILE A 376 25.86 6.67 -6.02
CA ILE A 376 26.27 5.91 -4.85
C ILE A 376 27.58 6.49 -4.32
N ALA A 377 27.59 6.92 -3.06
CA ALA A 377 28.77 7.39 -2.35
C ALA A 377 29.36 6.27 -1.50
N ILE A 378 30.66 6.01 -1.67
CA ILE A 378 31.43 5.12 -0.80
C ILE A 378 31.81 5.93 0.44
N GLY A 379 31.12 5.67 1.54
CA GLY A 379 31.42 6.27 2.83
C GLY A 379 32.77 5.78 3.39
N ARG A 380 33.15 6.35 4.53
CA ARG A 380 34.43 6.03 5.17
C ARG A 380 34.50 4.55 5.53
N TYR A 381 35.50 3.87 4.98
CA TYR A 381 35.86 2.52 5.42
C TYR A 381 36.41 2.61 6.85
N ILE A 382 35.73 1.94 7.78
CA ILE A 382 36.26 1.66 9.10
C ILE A 382 36.66 0.19 9.08
N ASN A 383 37.95 -0.09 9.29
CA ASN A 383 38.47 -1.45 9.32
C ASN A 383 38.02 -2.17 10.59
N ASP A 384 36.73 -2.50 10.65
CA ASP A 384 36.16 -3.44 11.59
C ASP A 384 36.16 -4.84 10.95
N SER A 385 36.11 -5.88 11.77
CA SER A 385 35.99 -7.26 11.29
C SER A 385 34.52 -7.65 11.04
N ASN A 386 33.64 -6.66 10.85
CA ASN A 386 32.21 -6.91 10.72
C ASN A 386 31.90 -7.52 9.36
N HIS A 387 31.12 -8.60 9.40
CA HIS A 387 30.77 -9.38 8.23
C HIS A 387 29.54 -8.76 7.53
N VAL A 388 29.64 -8.51 6.23
CA VAL A 388 28.52 -8.03 5.39
C VAL A 388 27.82 -9.26 4.80
N TYR A 389 26.87 -9.83 5.55
CA TYR A 389 26.20 -11.10 5.24
C TYR A 389 25.50 -11.12 3.86
N GLU A 390 24.98 -9.98 3.40
CA GLU A 390 24.32 -9.89 2.10
C GLU A 390 25.30 -9.80 0.92
N TYR A 391 26.59 -9.52 1.15
CA TYR A 391 27.55 -9.28 0.07
C TYR A 391 27.65 -10.45 -0.92
N ARG A 392 27.51 -11.70 -0.47
CA ARG A 392 27.50 -12.87 -1.37
C ARG A 392 26.40 -12.81 -2.43
N TRP A 393 25.29 -12.11 -2.18
CA TRP A 393 24.27 -11.90 -3.20
C TRP A 393 24.74 -10.95 -4.31
N ALA A 394 25.66 -10.03 -4.01
CA ALA A 394 26.14 -9.00 -4.94
C ALA A 394 27.57 -9.23 -5.46
N GLU A 395 28.24 -10.32 -5.06
CA GLU A 395 29.65 -10.60 -5.43
C GLU A 395 29.90 -10.69 -6.94
N ASP A 396 28.86 -11.04 -7.71
CA ASP A 396 28.86 -11.16 -9.17
C ASP A 396 28.59 -9.83 -9.90
N TYR A 397 28.34 -8.73 -9.17
CA TYR A 397 28.03 -7.42 -9.74
C TYR A 397 29.05 -6.37 -9.27
N SER A 398 29.93 -5.96 -10.18
CA SER A 398 31.00 -5.00 -9.89
C SER A 398 30.51 -3.55 -10.00
N LEU A 399 31.15 -2.65 -9.22
CA LEU A 399 30.93 -1.21 -9.35
C LEU A 399 31.35 -0.67 -10.72
N GLU A 400 32.36 -1.29 -11.35
CA GLU A 400 32.74 -0.99 -12.73
C GLU A 400 31.61 -1.28 -13.71
N LYS A 401 30.91 -2.41 -13.54
CA LYS A 401 29.74 -2.73 -14.36
C LYS A 401 28.64 -1.70 -14.19
N PHE A 402 28.35 -1.28 -12.95
CA PHE A 402 27.36 -0.23 -12.69
C PHE A 402 27.71 1.09 -13.38
N ASN A 403 28.98 1.51 -13.33
CA ASN A 403 29.46 2.70 -14.05
C ASN A 403 29.32 2.54 -15.57
N ASN A 404 29.64 1.37 -16.12
CA ASN A 404 29.50 1.10 -17.55
C ASN A 404 28.03 1.13 -18.02
N ASP A 405 27.09 0.79 -17.13
CA ASP A 405 25.64 0.87 -17.38
C ASP A 405 25.09 2.31 -17.20
N GLY A 406 25.95 3.30 -16.95
CA GLY A 406 25.61 4.72 -16.81
C GLY A 406 25.41 5.20 -15.38
N GLY A 407 25.70 4.35 -14.39
CA GLY A 407 25.68 4.70 -12.97
C GLY A 407 26.83 5.63 -12.57
N VAL A 408 26.71 6.27 -11.40
CA VAL A 408 27.74 7.14 -10.83
C VAL A 408 28.17 6.62 -9.46
N ILE A 409 29.47 6.30 -9.33
CA ILE A 409 30.12 5.98 -8.05
C ILE A 409 31.00 7.14 -7.61
N LEU A 410 30.79 7.63 -6.39
CA LEU A 410 31.55 8.70 -5.76
C LEU A 410 32.44 8.09 -4.67
N LEU A 411 33.76 8.11 -4.89
CA LEU A 411 34.73 7.45 -4.01
C LEU A 411 34.97 8.17 -2.69
N ASP A 412 34.75 9.49 -2.65
CA ASP A 412 34.82 10.29 -1.42
C ASP A 412 33.40 10.59 -0.92
N GLY A 413 32.86 9.67 -0.11
CA GLY A 413 31.48 9.76 0.36
C GLY A 413 31.21 10.95 1.28
N GLU A 414 32.19 11.38 2.09
CA GLU A 414 32.02 12.56 2.95
C GLU A 414 31.95 13.84 2.11
N GLN A 415 32.81 13.97 1.09
CA GLN A 415 32.76 15.11 0.17
C GLN A 415 31.50 15.10 -0.70
N ALA A 416 31.07 13.92 -1.16
CA ALA A 416 29.81 13.74 -1.89
C ALA A 416 28.61 14.17 -1.03
N LEU A 417 28.59 13.73 0.23
CA LEU A 417 27.53 14.09 1.17
C LEU A 417 27.50 15.59 1.45
N PHE A 418 28.66 16.20 1.72
CA PHE A 418 28.78 17.65 1.86
C PHE A 418 28.20 18.39 0.64
N ASN A 419 28.59 17.97 -0.57
CA ASN A 419 28.15 18.60 -1.82
C ASN A 419 26.63 18.50 -2.02
N GLU A 420 26.02 17.38 -1.63
CA GLU A 420 24.58 17.19 -1.77
C GLU A 420 23.81 17.97 -0.70
N MET A 421 24.21 17.89 0.57
CA MET A 421 23.57 18.65 1.67
C MET A 421 23.61 20.16 1.43
N LYS A 422 24.68 20.67 0.82
CA LYS A 422 24.82 22.10 0.48
C LYS A 422 23.75 22.60 -0.52
N LYS A 423 23.09 21.70 -1.26
CA LYS A 423 22.00 22.06 -2.18
C LYS A 423 20.66 22.29 -1.47
N ALA A 424 20.54 21.94 -0.19
CA ALA A 424 19.34 22.20 0.58
C ALA A 424 19.17 23.70 0.82
N SER A 425 17.96 24.22 0.60
CA SER A 425 17.59 25.62 0.80
C SER A 425 16.17 25.73 1.33
N ALA A 426 15.72 26.94 1.66
CA ALA A 426 14.34 27.20 2.04
C ALA A 426 13.33 26.80 0.94
N GLU A 427 13.71 26.90 -0.34
CA GLU A 427 12.87 26.48 -1.47
C GLU A 427 13.00 24.97 -1.81
N ASN A 428 14.05 24.29 -1.33
CA ASN A 428 14.30 22.88 -1.60
C ASN A 428 14.78 22.16 -0.33
N ILE A 429 13.82 21.75 0.49
CA ILE A 429 14.07 21.05 1.76
C ILE A 429 14.46 19.60 1.47
N TYR A 430 15.50 19.12 2.15
CA TYR A 430 15.96 17.74 2.03
C TYR A 430 15.46 16.88 3.19
N HIS A 431 15.17 15.62 2.89
CA HIS A 431 15.11 14.56 3.88
C HIS A 431 16.47 13.85 3.94
N TYR A 432 17.01 13.71 5.14
CA TYR A 432 18.15 12.85 5.43
C TYR A 432 17.63 11.66 6.22
N ILE A 433 17.71 10.48 5.62
CA ILE A 433 17.28 9.24 6.26
C ILE A 433 18.53 8.50 6.70
N GLN A 434 18.74 8.42 8.01
CA GLN A 434 19.85 7.73 8.63
C GLN A 434 19.37 6.37 9.15
N ILE A 435 19.84 5.29 8.52
CA ILE A 435 19.54 3.92 8.91
C ILE A 435 20.79 3.09 9.21
N GLY A 436 21.99 3.58 8.88
CA GLY A 436 23.26 3.08 9.42
C GLY A 436 23.97 4.08 10.33
N PRO A 437 25.11 3.74 10.96
CA PRO A 437 25.78 4.65 11.89
C PRO A 437 26.12 5.99 11.26
N ALA A 438 25.85 7.09 11.97
CA ALA A 438 25.91 8.46 11.45
C ALA A 438 27.35 9.00 11.21
N THR A 439 28.36 8.14 11.02
CA THR A 439 29.78 8.49 10.96
C THR A 439 30.09 9.58 9.92
N SER A 440 29.68 9.38 8.67
CA SER A 440 29.93 10.35 7.61
C SER A 440 29.18 11.67 7.86
N LEU A 441 27.94 11.60 8.34
CA LEU A 441 27.15 12.77 8.72
C LEU A 441 27.81 13.57 9.83
N GLY A 442 28.22 12.90 10.91
CA GLY A 442 28.86 13.51 12.07
C GLY A 442 30.12 14.28 11.69
N HIS A 443 31.00 13.68 10.88
CA HIS A 443 32.20 14.37 10.40
C HIS A 443 31.90 15.58 9.50
N VAL A 444 30.91 15.47 8.61
CA VAL A 444 30.51 16.59 7.74
C VAL A 444 29.95 17.74 8.58
N LEU A 445 29.09 17.45 9.55
CA LEU A 445 28.49 18.46 10.42
C LEU A 445 29.48 19.07 11.41
N GLN A 446 30.45 18.32 11.93
CA GLN A 446 31.53 18.87 12.77
C GLN A 446 32.32 19.96 12.04
N LYS A 447 32.54 19.78 10.72
CA LYS A 447 33.23 20.77 9.88
C LYS A 447 32.31 21.90 9.45
N GLN A 448 31.03 21.61 9.18
CA GLN A 448 30.06 22.54 8.59
C GLN A 448 28.67 22.40 9.25
N PRO A 449 28.50 22.91 10.50
CA PRO A 449 27.26 22.70 11.25
C PRO A 449 26.01 23.31 10.58
N SER A 450 26.18 24.38 9.80
CA SER A 450 25.06 25.09 9.15
C SER A 450 24.35 24.28 8.06
N LEU A 451 24.89 23.15 7.62
CA LEU A 451 24.25 22.29 6.62
C LEU A 451 22.95 21.65 7.12
N SER A 452 22.75 21.55 8.44
CA SER A 452 21.55 20.95 9.02
C SER A 452 20.30 21.84 8.90
N LEU A 453 20.47 23.15 8.68
CA LEU A 453 19.42 24.15 8.79
C LEU A 453 18.25 23.98 7.80
N TYR A 454 18.48 23.30 6.68
CA TYR A 454 17.46 23.04 5.64
C TYR A 454 17.12 21.55 5.46
N ILE A 455 17.45 20.75 6.47
CA ILE A 455 17.32 19.30 6.44
C ILE A 455 16.38 18.81 7.54
N ARG A 456 15.52 17.86 7.17
CA ARG A 456 14.74 17.05 8.10
C ARG A 456 15.41 15.68 8.23
N VAL A 457 15.65 15.25 9.47
CA VAL A 457 16.28 13.96 9.75
C VAL A 457 15.24 12.95 10.19
N PHE A 458 15.36 11.74 9.65
CA PHE A 458 14.61 10.56 10.07
C PHE A 458 15.62 9.45 10.36
N ALA A 459 15.76 9.09 11.63
CA ALA A 459 16.82 8.20 12.11
C ALA A 459 16.27 6.90 12.66
N MET A 460 16.83 5.76 12.27
CA MET A 460 16.80 4.54 13.08
C MET A 460 18.01 4.60 14.02
N ALA A 461 17.73 4.95 15.28
CA ALA A 461 18.75 5.07 16.31
C ALA A 461 18.15 5.07 17.71
N GLY A 462 18.94 4.62 18.67
CA GLY A 462 18.67 4.79 20.09
C GLY A 462 17.68 3.80 20.71
N SER A 463 17.71 3.80 22.04
CA SER A 463 16.90 2.94 22.92
C SER A 463 16.63 3.73 24.20
N LEU A 464 15.38 4.11 24.45
CA LEU A 464 15.01 5.02 25.53
C LEU A 464 14.54 4.26 26.77
N TYR A 465 13.52 3.42 26.61
CA TYR A 465 12.91 2.65 27.69
C TYR A 465 13.07 1.15 27.45
N ASN A 466 13.01 0.70 26.20
CA ASN A 466 13.20 -0.70 25.84
C ASN A 466 14.50 -0.94 25.06
N GLY A 467 15.25 -1.98 25.45
CA GLY A 467 16.41 -2.50 24.73
C GLY A 467 16.03 -3.52 23.65
N TYR A 468 17.03 -4.18 23.06
CA TYR A 468 16.81 -5.25 22.08
C TYR A 468 15.90 -6.37 22.60
N GLU A 469 15.18 -7.02 21.69
CA GLU A 469 14.22 -8.10 22.01
C GLU A 469 13.15 -7.66 23.03
N ASN A 470 12.78 -6.39 23.00
CA ASN A 470 11.84 -5.76 23.93
C ASN A 470 12.25 -5.91 25.42
N SER A 471 13.55 -5.93 25.69
CA SER A 471 14.07 -5.88 27.06
C SER A 471 13.62 -4.62 27.78
N SER A 472 13.18 -4.74 29.04
CA SER A 472 12.84 -3.59 29.89
C SER A 472 14.04 -2.70 30.29
N THR A 473 15.26 -3.08 29.90
CA THR A 473 16.46 -2.30 30.13
C THR A 473 16.94 -1.70 28.80
N PRO A 474 17.10 -0.38 28.69
CA PRO A 474 17.59 0.26 27.49
C PRO A 474 18.99 -0.24 27.11
N SER A 475 19.20 -0.43 25.81
CA SER A 475 20.48 -0.86 25.24
C SER A 475 21.30 0.34 24.78
N LYS A 476 22.60 0.12 24.60
CA LYS A 476 23.38 0.94 23.66
C LYS A 476 22.97 0.42 22.29
N GLU A 477 22.19 1.21 21.59
CA GLU A 477 21.71 0.83 20.26
C GLU A 477 22.87 0.94 19.28
N TYR A 478 22.98 -0.04 18.38
CA TYR A 478 24.13 -0.25 17.50
C TYR A 478 24.53 1.00 16.69
N ASN A 479 23.60 1.67 16.02
CA ASN A 479 23.86 2.87 15.22
C ASN A 479 24.41 4.04 16.05
N VAL A 480 24.06 4.10 17.34
CA VAL A 480 24.61 5.06 18.31
C VAL A 480 25.96 4.61 18.88
N GLU A 481 26.07 3.35 19.31
CA GLU A 481 27.27 2.80 19.97
C GLU A 481 28.46 2.73 19.01
N TYR A 482 28.20 2.42 17.75
CA TYR A 482 29.23 2.24 16.73
C TYR A 482 30.11 3.50 16.57
N ASP A 483 29.50 4.69 16.61
CA ASP A 483 30.21 5.97 16.57
C ASP A 483 29.50 7.02 17.43
N ILE A 484 29.79 6.95 18.73
CA ILE A 484 29.20 7.81 19.76
C ILE A 484 29.40 9.30 19.44
N GLN A 485 30.58 9.70 18.96
CA GLN A 485 30.88 11.12 18.70
C GLN A 485 30.05 11.66 17.53
N SER A 486 29.92 10.86 16.46
CA SER A 486 29.09 11.24 15.32
C SER A 486 27.60 11.23 15.66
N ALA A 487 27.14 10.27 16.47
CA ALA A 487 25.77 10.25 16.98
C ALA A 487 25.49 11.47 17.87
N GLN A 488 26.39 11.83 18.79
CA GLN A 488 26.31 13.06 19.58
C GLN A 488 26.21 14.31 18.70
N THR A 489 27.02 14.36 17.64
CA THR A 489 26.97 15.46 16.67
C THR A 489 25.57 15.54 16.04
N MET A 490 25.07 14.45 15.45
CA MET A 490 23.74 14.40 14.84
C MET A 490 22.62 14.79 15.81
N PHE A 491 22.66 14.30 17.06
CA PHE A 491 21.64 14.63 18.07
C PHE A 491 21.66 16.11 18.46
N SER A 492 22.84 16.72 18.48
CA SER A 492 23.01 18.13 18.86
C SER A 492 22.74 19.15 17.74
N SER A 493 22.93 18.78 16.45
CA SER A 493 22.81 19.70 15.30
C SER A 493 21.41 20.29 15.07
N ASP A 494 21.30 21.52 14.60
CA ASP A 494 20.00 22.19 14.40
C ASP A 494 19.27 21.73 13.12
N TRP A 495 18.29 20.84 13.27
CA TRP A 495 17.45 20.33 12.18
C TRP A 495 16.13 21.10 12.10
N ILE A 496 15.55 21.19 10.90
CA ILE A 496 14.15 21.65 10.74
C ILE A 496 13.20 20.73 11.50
N HIS A 497 13.46 19.43 11.38
CA HIS A 497 12.68 18.38 12.00
C HIS A 497 13.58 17.19 12.27
N PHE A 498 13.36 16.51 13.40
CA PHE A 498 14.09 15.29 13.72
C PHE A 498 13.10 14.24 14.24
N SER A 499 12.87 13.19 13.44
CA SER A 499 12.16 11.99 13.86
C SER A 499 13.13 10.89 14.24
N LEU A 500 12.85 10.21 15.36
CA LEU A 500 13.62 9.07 15.84
C LEU A 500 12.74 7.81 15.85
N ALA A 501 13.25 6.73 15.29
CA ALA A 501 12.72 5.37 15.36
C ALA A 501 13.62 4.52 16.29
N PRO A 502 13.41 4.59 17.61
CA PRO A 502 14.19 3.84 18.59
C PRO A 502 13.70 2.38 18.71
N LEU A 503 14.50 1.56 19.42
CA LEU A 503 14.15 0.16 19.76
C LEU A 503 12.78 0.02 20.45
N ASP A 504 12.33 1.06 21.17
CA ASP A 504 11.02 1.15 21.80
C ASP A 504 9.85 0.80 20.85
N CYS A 505 9.98 1.13 19.56
CA CYS A 505 9.02 0.72 18.53
C CYS A 505 9.57 -0.31 17.56
N THR A 506 10.84 -0.20 17.17
CA THR A 506 11.37 -1.01 16.06
C THR A 506 11.47 -2.50 16.39
N ASN A 507 11.57 -2.90 17.66
CA ASN A 507 11.52 -4.31 18.09
C ASN A 507 10.26 -5.06 17.59
N PHE A 508 9.15 -4.34 17.39
CA PHE A 508 7.88 -4.93 16.94
C PHE A 508 7.71 -4.93 15.42
N MET A 509 8.65 -4.33 14.69
CA MET A 509 8.61 -4.18 13.24
C MET A 509 9.04 -5.47 12.58
N GLN A 510 8.14 -6.46 12.49
CA GLN A 510 8.40 -7.74 11.83
C GLN A 510 7.27 -8.07 10.87
N PHE A 511 7.62 -8.61 9.69
CA PHE A 511 6.64 -9.03 8.69
C PHE A 511 6.56 -10.56 8.64
N TYR A 512 5.41 -11.10 9.03
CA TYR A 512 5.20 -12.54 9.19
C TYR A 512 3.78 -12.94 8.81
N GLY A 513 3.47 -14.24 8.91
CA GLY A 513 2.12 -14.77 8.74
C GLY A 513 1.53 -14.47 7.36
N LEU A 514 0.24 -14.11 7.31
CA LEU A 514 -0.48 -13.88 6.05
C LEU A 514 0.11 -12.73 5.22
N LEU A 515 0.67 -11.70 5.86
CA LEU A 515 1.34 -10.61 5.17
C LEU A 515 2.56 -11.13 4.39
N TRP A 516 3.44 -11.87 5.06
CA TRP A 516 4.64 -12.43 4.43
C TRP A 516 4.29 -13.49 3.38
N GLN A 517 3.33 -14.38 3.65
CA GLN A 517 2.87 -15.36 2.65
C GLN A 517 2.29 -14.68 1.41
N LYS A 518 1.56 -13.57 1.58
CA LYS A 518 1.11 -12.76 0.44
C LYS A 518 2.27 -12.16 -0.32
N PHE A 519 3.30 -11.64 0.36
CA PHE A 519 4.50 -11.13 -0.31
C PHE A 519 5.22 -12.23 -1.10
N LEU A 520 5.40 -13.42 -0.51
CA LEU A 520 5.96 -14.59 -1.18
C LEU A 520 5.15 -15.05 -2.41
N SER A 521 3.83 -14.84 -2.43
CA SER A 521 2.99 -15.18 -3.58
C SER A 521 3.34 -14.40 -4.86
N TYR A 522 4.07 -13.28 -4.72
CA TYR A 522 4.54 -12.49 -5.87
C TYR A 522 5.86 -13.01 -6.46
N ARG A 523 6.49 -14.02 -5.87
CA ARG A 523 7.67 -14.66 -6.46
C ARG A 523 7.40 -15.15 -7.87
N ASN A 524 8.40 -15.08 -8.73
CA ASN A 524 8.35 -15.35 -10.16
C ASN A 524 7.44 -14.39 -10.96
N THR A 525 6.77 -13.42 -10.31
CA THR A 525 5.87 -12.46 -10.96
C THR A 525 6.39 -11.03 -10.88
N SER A 526 7.12 -10.69 -9.81
CA SER A 526 7.86 -9.44 -9.64
C SER A 526 9.34 -9.74 -9.47
N ARG A 527 10.17 -9.13 -10.33
CA ARG A 527 11.63 -9.27 -10.26
C ARG A 527 12.18 -8.67 -8.97
N ILE A 528 11.57 -7.59 -8.49
CA ILE A 528 11.91 -6.96 -7.21
C ILE A 528 11.59 -7.88 -6.03
N VAL A 529 10.46 -8.59 -6.04
CA VAL A 529 10.17 -9.58 -4.99
C VAL A 529 11.16 -10.74 -5.04
N ASP A 530 11.46 -11.26 -6.23
CA ASP A 530 12.47 -12.32 -6.36
C ASP A 530 13.84 -11.87 -5.86
N MET A 531 14.24 -10.63 -6.15
CA MET A 531 15.47 -10.01 -5.63
C MET A 531 15.51 -10.02 -4.09
N ILE A 532 14.45 -9.56 -3.43
CA ILE A 532 14.36 -9.56 -1.96
C ILE A 532 14.46 -10.99 -1.43
N ILE A 533 13.70 -11.94 -1.96
CA ILE A 533 13.73 -13.31 -1.42
C ILE A 533 15.08 -13.99 -1.67
N GLU A 534 15.71 -13.76 -2.83
CA GLU A 534 17.04 -14.25 -3.16
C GLU A 534 18.10 -13.71 -2.21
N SER A 535 18.18 -12.38 -2.07
CA SER A 535 19.20 -11.74 -1.25
C SER A 535 18.99 -12.04 0.23
N TYR A 536 17.74 -12.08 0.70
CA TYR A 536 17.40 -12.50 2.07
C TYR A 536 17.83 -13.93 2.36
N THR A 537 17.59 -14.85 1.42
CA THR A 537 17.97 -16.25 1.59
C THR A 537 19.48 -16.41 1.67
N ILE A 538 20.24 -15.65 0.88
CA ILE A 538 21.71 -15.66 0.94
C ILE A 538 22.21 -15.06 2.24
N TRP A 539 21.72 -13.87 2.63
CA TRP A 539 22.01 -13.23 3.89
C TRP A 539 21.76 -14.16 5.09
N TYR A 540 20.60 -14.84 5.10
CA TYR A 540 20.21 -15.75 6.17
C TYR A 540 21.21 -16.91 6.32
N ASN A 541 21.62 -17.49 5.18
CA ASN A 541 22.53 -18.63 5.15
C ASN A 541 23.99 -18.25 5.43
N ASP A 542 24.42 -17.04 5.07
CA ASP A 542 25.79 -16.57 5.29
C ASP A 542 26.08 -16.13 6.72
N GLY A 543 25.07 -16.16 7.60
CA GLY A 543 25.23 -15.92 9.03
C GLY A 543 24.15 -15.03 9.64
N GLY A 544 23.35 -14.36 8.81
CA GLY A 544 22.26 -13.48 9.24
C GLY A 544 21.27 -14.15 10.20
N LYS A 545 21.03 -15.46 10.04
CA LYS A 545 20.19 -16.27 10.96
C LYS A 545 20.60 -16.24 12.44
N LYS A 546 21.81 -15.74 12.76
CA LYS A 546 22.30 -15.61 14.14
C LYS A 546 21.90 -14.27 14.78
N ILE A 547 21.40 -13.31 14.00
CA ILE A 547 20.92 -12.03 14.51
C ILE A 547 19.63 -12.29 15.29
N SER A 548 19.61 -11.80 16.52
CA SER A 548 18.49 -11.88 17.46
C SER A 548 17.24 -11.19 16.91
N SER A 549 16.07 -11.73 17.26
CA SER A 549 14.76 -11.17 16.92
C SER A 549 13.74 -11.70 17.92
N THR A 550 12.76 -10.86 18.27
CA THR A 550 11.70 -11.21 19.21
C THR A 550 10.86 -12.41 18.73
N LEU A 551 10.54 -12.48 17.44
CA LEU A 551 9.87 -13.64 16.84
C LEU A 551 10.85 -14.45 15.98
N PRO A 552 10.70 -15.79 15.94
CA PRO A 552 11.46 -16.64 15.03
C PRO A 552 11.20 -16.29 13.57
N TYR A 553 12.24 -16.33 12.75
CA TYR A 553 12.15 -16.00 11.33
C TYR A 553 12.96 -16.95 10.44
N THR A 554 12.47 -17.15 9.22
CA THR A 554 13.21 -17.72 8.10
C THR A 554 12.67 -17.09 6.81
N PRO A 555 13.41 -17.12 5.69
CA PRO A 555 12.89 -16.65 4.40
C PRO A 555 11.51 -17.19 4.00
N GLN A 556 11.11 -18.36 4.50
CA GLN A 556 9.80 -18.97 4.25
C GLN A 556 8.69 -18.48 5.18
N TRP A 557 9.01 -18.03 6.40
CA TRP A 557 8.03 -17.79 7.45
C TRP A 557 7.88 -16.32 7.86
N GLY A 558 8.92 -15.51 7.70
CA GLY A 558 8.89 -14.10 8.04
C GLY A 558 10.26 -13.42 7.99
N THR A 559 10.29 -12.17 8.42
CA THR A 559 11.51 -11.36 8.48
C THR A 559 12.12 -11.35 9.88
N PRO A 560 13.41 -11.02 10.04
CA PRO A 560 13.89 -10.47 11.31
C PRO A 560 13.17 -9.14 11.63
N GLU A 561 13.56 -8.52 12.74
CA GLU A 561 13.21 -7.12 13.03
C GLU A 561 13.68 -6.21 11.89
N MET A 562 12.78 -5.32 11.49
CA MET A 562 12.87 -4.43 10.33
C MET A 562 13.01 -3.00 10.81
N HIS A 563 14.06 -2.72 11.58
CA HIS A 563 14.21 -1.48 12.31
C HIS A 563 14.26 -0.26 11.38
N ASP A 564 15.03 -0.36 10.31
CA ASP A 564 15.27 0.73 9.36
C ASP A 564 14.04 1.12 8.55
N VAL A 565 13.18 0.14 8.30
CA VAL A 565 11.93 0.33 7.57
C VAL A 565 11.04 1.34 8.28
N LEU A 566 11.07 1.39 9.62
CA LEU A 566 10.28 2.37 10.36
C LEU A 566 10.77 3.79 10.10
N ALA A 567 12.08 4.06 10.13
CA ALA A 567 12.61 5.40 9.87
C ALA A 567 12.24 5.91 8.46
N VAL A 568 12.39 5.04 7.45
CA VAL A 568 11.94 5.35 6.08
C VAL A 568 10.43 5.58 6.03
N TYR A 569 9.64 4.73 6.67
CA TYR A 569 8.17 4.87 6.67
C TYR A 569 7.74 6.19 7.29
N LEU A 570 8.30 6.57 8.45
CA LEU A 570 8.02 7.84 9.12
C LEU A 570 8.33 9.04 8.21
N SER A 571 9.41 8.97 7.43
CA SER A 571 9.76 10.03 6.47
C SER A 571 8.74 10.18 5.34
N GLY A 572 8.13 9.08 4.90
CA GLY A 572 7.14 9.06 3.81
C GLY A 572 5.71 9.44 4.23
N ILE A 573 5.43 9.48 5.54
CA ILE A 573 4.13 9.93 6.07
C ILE A 573 4.18 11.32 6.70
N TYR A 574 5.37 11.89 6.91
CA TYR A 574 5.53 13.25 7.41
C TYR A 574 4.82 14.31 6.53
N PRO A 575 4.16 15.33 7.10
CA PRO A 575 4.00 15.64 8.53
C PRO A 575 2.82 14.94 9.21
N SER A 576 2.16 14.01 8.54
CA SER A 576 0.89 13.37 8.96
C SER A 576 1.03 12.34 10.09
N MET A 577 2.11 12.38 10.87
CA MET A 577 2.28 11.50 12.02
C MET A 577 1.28 11.87 13.11
N SER A 578 0.52 10.89 13.57
CA SER A 578 -0.40 11.06 14.68
C SER A 578 0.36 11.33 15.99
N PRO A 579 -0.02 12.36 16.79
CA PRO A 579 0.60 12.65 18.08
C PRO A 579 0.49 11.50 19.10
N THR A 580 -0.36 10.50 18.83
CA THR A 580 -0.53 9.32 19.69
C THR A 580 0.62 8.31 19.57
N ILE A 581 1.46 8.38 18.53
CA ILE A 581 2.55 7.43 18.26
C ILE A 581 3.92 7.99 18.68
N SER A 582 4.10 9.31 18.55
CA SER A 582 5.38 9.97 18.80
C SER A 582 5.30 11.04 19.89
N LYS A 583 6.38 11.18 20.66
CA LYS A 583 6.52 12.16 21.73
C LYS A 583 7.71 13.06 21.45
N LEU A 584 7.51 14.37 21.63
CA LEU A 584 8.59 15.34 21.64
C LEU A 584 9.37 15.20 22.96
N LEU A 585 10.66 14.90 22.86
CA LEU A 585 11.53 14.65 23.99
C LEU A 585 12.87 15.38 23.85
N PRO A 586 13.44 15.90 24.95
CA PRO A 586 14.75 16.51 24.93
C PRO A 586 15.84 15.43 25.04
N LEU A 587 16.24 14.83 23.91
CA LEU A 587 17.15 13.68 23.89
C LEU A 587 18.59 14.06 23.59
N PHE A 588 19.53 13.29 24.16
CA PHE A 588 20.96 13.35 23.86
C PHE A 588 21.60 11.96 23.92
N VAL A 589 22.82 11.85 23.40
CA VAL A 589 23.65 10.64 23.48
C VAL A 589 24.73 10.84 24.56
N THR A 590 24.78 9.93 25.52
CA THR A 590 25.78 9.94 26.60
C THR A 590 27.17 9.54 26.10
N ASN A 591 28.21 9.86 26.86
CA ASN A 591 29.60 9.51 26.50
C ASN A 591 29.87 8.00 26.43
N ASP A 592 29.01 7.19 27.05
CA ASP A 592 29.07 5.73 27.03
C ASP A 592 28.09 5.10 26.03
N GLY A 593 27.40 5.89 25.18
CA GLY A 593 26.65 5.39 24.03
C GLY A 593 25.16 5.13 24.26
N TYR A 594 24.57 5.67 25.32
CA TYR A 594 23.13 5.57 25.58
C TYR A 594 22.37 6.80 25.09
N THR A 595 21.17 6.60 24.56
CA THR A 595 20.20 7.68 24.30
C THR A 595 19.40 7.97 25.56
N ARG A 596 19.39 9.21 26.04
CA ARG A 596 18.72 9.60 27.29
C ARG A 596 18.00 10.93 27.17
N GLU A 597 17.00 11.12 28.02
CA GLU A 597 16.34 12.41 28.21
C GLU A 597 17.20 13.34 29.08
N ASN A 598 17.29 14.61 28.70
CA ASN A 598 17.84 15.66 29.53
C ASN A 598 16.97 16.93 29.43
N GLN A 599 16.20 17.19 30.47
CA GLN A 599 15.26 18.32 30.54
C GLN A 599 15.92 19.71 30.44
N THR A 600 17.25 19.82 30.57
CA THR A 600 17.96 21.09 30.37
C THR A 600 18.17 21.43 28.89
N ILE A 601 17.95 20.47 27.98
CA ILE A 601 18.07 20.67 26.54
C ILE A 601 16.75 21.22 26.02
N SER A 602 16.79 22.38 25.36
CA SER A 602 15.61 23.02 24.78
C SER A 602 15.09 22.29 23.54
N LYS A 603 16.00 21.74 22.74
CA LYS A 603 15.69 21.05 21.49
C LYS A 603 14.90 19.76 21.76
N GLN A 604 13.77 19.62 21.06
CA GLN A 604 12.90 18.46 21.15
C GLN A 604 13.08 17.57 19.91
N ILE A 605 13.15 16.26 20.12
CA ILE A 605 13.22 15.24 19.07
C ILE A 605 11.90 14.48 19.08
N ASN A 606 11.30 14.29 17.91
CA ASN A 606 10.06 13.56 17.75
C ASN A 606 10.33 12.05 17.76
N SER A 607 10.19 11.41 18.91
CA SER A 607 10.53 9.99 19.09
C SER A 607 9.30 9.11 19.00
N CYS A 608 9.32 8.10 18.14
CA CYS A 608 8.28 7.08 18.01
C CYS A 608 8.40 6.08 19.17
N LEU A 609 7.49 6.14 20.15
CA LEU A 609 7.61 5.38 21.40
C LEU A 609 6.55 4.29 21.59
N LYS A 610 5.43 4.37 20.87
CA LYS A 610 4.35 3.40 20.97
C LYS A 610 3.53 3.37 19.68
N TYR A 611 2.80 2.28 19.48
CA TYR A 611 1.78 2.18 18.43
C TYR A 611 0.39 2.52 18.97
N GLU A 612 -0.54 2.96 18.11
CA GLU A 612 -1.91 3.32 18.53
C GLU A 612 -2.76 2.11 18.93
N LYS A 613 -2.40 0.92 18.42
CA LYS A 613 -3.09 -0.34 18.74
C LYS A 613 -2.50 -0.96 20.01
N SER A 614 -3.34 -1.66 20.77
CA SER A 614 -2.93 -2.36 21.99
C SER A 614 -1.92 -3.49 21.73
N ASP A 615 -1.99 -4.12 20.55
CA ASP A 615 -0.96 -5.04 20.06
C ASP A 615 -0.07 -4.32 19.02
N PRO A 616 1.21 -4.10 19.32
CA PRO A 616 2.12 -3.41 18.40
C PRO A 616 2.33 -4.16 17.08
N TYR A 617 2.20 -5.50 17.06
CA TYR A 617 2.37 -6.28 15.84
C TYR A 617 1.22 -6.10 14.84
N VAL A 618 0.01 -5.78 15.32
CA VAL A 618 -1.12 -5.42 14.46
C VAL A 618 -0.85 -4.09 13.75
N ALA A 619 -0.27 -3.12 14.46
CA ALA A 619 0.09 -1.84 13.87
C ALA A 619 1.22 -1.97 12.84
N THR A 620 2.26 -2.75 13.14
CA THR A 620 3.37 -2.98 12.19
C THR A 620 2.95 -3.83 10.99
N THR A 621 1.96 -4.70 11.13
CA THR A 621 1.34 -5.40 10.00
C THR A 621 0.71 -4.43 9.00
N GLN A 622 0.04 -3.37 9.46
CA GLN A 622 -0.53 -2.35 8.58
C GLN A 622 0.55 -1.57 7.83
N ILE A 623 1.64 -1.21 8.51
CA ILE A 623 2.82 -0.61 7.87
C ILE A 623 3.39 -1.58 6.83
N GLY A 624 3.50 -2.86 7.17
CA GLY A 624 3.96 -3.91 6.28
C GLY A 624 3.11 -4.08 5.01
N TYR A 625 1.80 -3.89 5.08
CA TYR A 625 0.94 -3.89 3.89
C TYR A 625 1.25 -2.74 2.93
N ASP A 626 1.58 -1.55 3.43
CA ASP A 626 2.01 -0.42 2.58
C ASP A 626 3.41 -0.67 2.01
N VAL A 627 4.36 -1.05 2.86
CA VAL A 627 5.77 -1.30 2.50
C VAL A 627 5.88 -2.45 1.50
N LEU A 628 5.53 -3.66 1.90
CA LEU A 628 5.65 -4.86 1.06
C LEU A 628 4.68 -4.81 -0.13
N GLY A 629 3.52 -4.20 0.04
CA GLY A 629 2.57 -3.99 -1.06
C GLY A 629 3.09 -3.06 -2.14
N SER A 630 3.76 -1.96 -1.76
CA SER A 630 4.40 -1.03 -2.69
C SER A 630 5.55 -1.70 -3.44
N ILE A 631 6.36 -2.49 -2.74
CA ILE A 631 7.46 -3.28 -3.34
C ILE A 631 6.90 -4.28 -4.35
N ALA A 632 5.96 -5.13 -3.92
CA ALA A 632 5.42 -6.19 -4.75
C ALA A 632 4.71 -5.69 -6.02
N GLN A 633 4.12 -4.50 -5.95
CA GLN A 633 3.37 -3.92 -7.08
C GLN A 633 4.22 -3.07 -8.01
N LYS A 634 5.48 -2.72 -7.67
CA LYS A 634 6.28 -1.76 -8.45
C LYS A 634 6.46 -2.19 -9.91
N ASP A 635 6.86 -3.43 -10.16
CA ASP A 635 7.03 -3.97 -11.52
C ASP A 635 5.70 -4.25 -12.23
N LEU A 636 4.63 -4.44 -11.46
CA LEU A 636 3.28 -4.70 -12.00
C LEU A 636 2.62 -3.41 -12.49
N ARG A 637 2.96 -2.26 -11.88
CA ARG A 637 2.48 -0.92 -12.28
C ARG A 637 3.12 -0.42 -13.57
N THR A 638 4.29 -0.93 -13.97
CA THR A 638 5.01 -0.46 -15.17
C THR A 638 4.64 -1.22 -16.45
N LYS A 639 4.09 -2.43 -16.33
CA LYS A 639 3.63 -3.24 -17.49
C LYS A 639 2.25 -2.84 -18.01
N ASP A 640 1.38 -2.35 -17.14
CA ASP A 640 0.05 -1.87 -17.49
C ASP A 640 -0.04 -0.39 -17.16
N GLY A 641 0.25 0.48 -18.13
CA GLY A 641 -0.02 1.90 -18.02
C GLY A 641 -1.52 2.15 -17.89
N CYS A 642 -2.07 2.06 -16.68
CA CYS A 642 -3.25 2.74 -16.15
C CYS A 642 -3.61 2.16 -14.78
N HIS A 643 -3.89 3.05 -13.83
CA HIS A 643 -4.60 2.84 -12.56
C HIS A 643 -5.16 1.43 -12.30
N ARG A 644 -4.55 0.68 -11.38
CA ARG A 644 -5.25 -0.39 -10.66
C ARG A 644 -5.01 -0.32 -9.16
N PHE A 645 -6.03 0.22 -8.51
CA PHE A 645 -6.46 -0.12 -7.16
C PHE A 645 -6.25 -1.61 -6.85
N SER A 646 -5.60 -1.90 -5.72
CA SER A 646 -5.53 -3.25 -5.17
C SER A 646 -6.88 -3.62 -4.55
N VAL A 647 -7.78 -4.08 -5.40
CA VAL A 647 -8.84 -5.03 -5.08
C VAL A 647 -8.18 -6.42 -4.91
N CYS A 648 -8.93 -7.47 -4.57
CA CYS A 648 -8.91 -8.70 -5.38
C CYS A 648 -8.52 -10.07 -4.81
N ALA A 649 -8.30 -10.37 -3.52
CA ALA A 649 -8.15 -11.80 -3.17
C ALA A 649 -9.48 -12.59 -3.21
N GLN A 650 -10.54 -12.08 -2.58
CA GLN A 650 -11.88 -12.68 -2.66
C GLN A 650 -12.69 -12.17 -3.86
N SER A 651 -12.45 -10.92 -4.29
CA SER A 651 -13.01 -10.42 -5.54
C SER A 651 -12.43 -11.12 -6.76
N LEU A 652 -11.25 -11.76 -6.72
CA LEU A 652 -10.76 -12.60 -7.84
C LEU A 652 -11.47 -13.94 -7.92
N VAL A 653 -12.02 -14.49 -6.83
CA VAL A 653 -12.79 -15.75 -6.91
C VAL A 653 -14.18 -15.46 -7.46
N VAL A 654 -14.80 -14.35 -7.06
CA VAL A 654 -16.09 -13.93 -7.64
C VAL A 654 -15.91 -13.32 -9.01
N LEU A 655 -14.88 -12.50 -9.27
CA LEU A 655 -14.53 -12.14 -10.65
C LEU A 655 -14.05 -13.36 -11.43
N SER A 656 -13.42 -14.39 -10.87
CA SER A 656 -13.10 -15.59 -11.64
C SER A 656 -14.34 -16.41 -11.88
N ILE A 657 -15.30 -16.52 -10.97
CA ILE A 657 -16.57 -17.21 -11.21
C ILE A 657 -17.41 -16.40 -12.19
N ILE A 658 -17.48 -15.08 -12.07
CA ILE A 658 -18.20 -14.18 -12.97
C ILE A 658 -17.50 -14.04 -14.32
N MET A 659 -16.17 -14.00 -14.37
CA MET A 659 -15.38 -13.99 -15.62
C MET A 659 -15.22 -15.39 -16.21
N SER A 660 -15.29 -16.46 -15.43
CA SER A 660 -15.39 -17.84 -15.91
C SER A 660 -16.79 -18.08 -16.42
N LEU A 661 -17.85 -17.59 -15.77
CA LEU A 661 -19.20 -17.54 -16.32
C LEU A 661 -19.21 -16.65 -17.56
N TYR A 662 -18.63 -15.44 -17.57
CA TYR A 662 -18.52 -14.55 -18.73
C TYR A 662 -17.70 -15.16 -19.87
N ALA A 663 -16.60 -15.87 -19.60
CA ALA A 663 -15.72 -16.47 -20.63
C ALA A 663 -16.25 -17.82 -21.12
N TYR A 664 -16.92 -18.59 -20.26
CA TYR A 664 -17.82 -19.70 -20.61
C TYR A 664 -18.94 -19.18 -21.50
N TYR A 665 -19.39 -17.96 -21.24
CA TYR A 665 -20.49 -17.35 -21.92
C TYR A 665 -20.15 -16.24 -22.91
N TYR A 666 -18.90 -15.98 -23.34
CA TYR A 666 -18.48 -15.03 -24.42
C TYR A 666 -17.13 -15.37 -25.12
N GLN A 667 -16.76 -16.65 -25.20
CA GLN A 667 -16.04 -17.28 -26.33
C GLN A 667 -16.86 -18.45 -26.85
#